data_AF-A0A522PXW1-F1
#
_entry.id   AF-A0A522PXW1-F1
#
_cell.length_a   1.000
_cell.length_b   1.000
_cell.length_c   1.000
_cell.angle_alpha   90.00
_cell.angle_beta   90.00
_cell.angle_gamma   90.00
#
_symmetry.space_group_name_H-M   'P 1'
#
loop_
_entity.id
_entity.type
_entity.pdbx_description
1 polymer ?
#
loop_
_entity_poly.entity_id
_entity_poly.type
_entity_poly.pdbx_seq_one_letter_code
_entity_poly.pdbx_strand_id
1 'polypeptide(L)'
;MSLFWKSTSVIFLAFLIVLSDDCGGGMALTPAPAVTVSISPGSASLFAGQTANFTATITGSSNKGVTWKVNGVAGGNSAIGTISSTGLFTAPAIPPSPNSINVTATSAADPTQSATATVTVVNPAPVLYSISPNSATAGDPDTTLTVGGADFTVQSVVHFGATALATVYVSATQLTASIPSSMLASTGTFNITVATPAPGGGTSTSLSLTIWSSYPRSGAGSVLNGPPPALPQVPHSGTLVSVLDWTSKDNEGDSEDLISADHMVTEMGIPNIDTTDFATASANPFMVVAGVLNTASTLSSTDISNLTSYVNGGGTLYLWEPNVRSLLTAIGIPSPPNDYINLAVEQRALTFGTTQQDPLLKYIDAPEEINWAPFFPLSDVTRGYSSGSCTPLATWSTGDAAVLRCNIGKGRAYVFGWRLRPLLELPELQLGNDTGPQGVNAIVPDADICRLMMRASYEAYAANPQERQWAPGGHHAALIITHDVDATVSYQNVPAGVDFENSMGFKSTYLFTTSPYNNGWIDGMYSAAGHEDIQYALVHGFDIQSHSFGHFPDFQTALFSLTNPPSETASNYAPMFTLITTTPFCCTTGMSVVGELGVSKWLLENDFNIPITTFRAGYTEIPPKFLQGLSATGYQRDLSYLNDLTRGAFPFVTFNLDTSTTPTTVTTYRVMEYPMSISDDASPAAGLTGLTATTVSQYVDAWMKVIKFNYDNNAPTVLLLHPVDTTARFQVIQQLLADIQNQGLDLWIGDLTTFAKFWEGQGVTNARWP
;
A
#
# COMPACT_ATOMS: atom_id res chain seq x y z
N MET A 1 -33.83 76.87 14.88
CA MET A 1 -32.67 77.69 15.32
C MET A 1 -31.51 77.29 14.43
N SER A 2 -31.34 77.95 13.30
CA SER A 2 -30.41 79.09 13.05
C SER A 2 -29.08 78.59 12.48
N LEU A 3 -28.53 79.07 11.36
CA LEU A 3 -28.87 80.16 10.44
C LEU A 3 -27.86 80.05 9.25
N PHE A 4 -28.32 80.30 8.01
CA PHE A 4 -27.62 81.01 6.89
C PHE A 4 -26.60 80.24 6.02
N TRP A 5 -26.41 80.46 4.70
CA TRP A 5 -27.02 81.25 3.60
C TRP A 5 -26.40 80.69 2.27
N LYS A 6 -27.13 80.46 1.15
CA LYS A 6 -27.19 81.29 -0.10
C LYS A 6 -25.89 82.10 -0.38
N SER A 7 -25.29 82.14 -1.58
CA SER A 7 -25.86 82.59 -2.86
C SER A 7 -24.72 82.95 -3.87
N THR A 8 -24.92 82.74 -5.20
CA THR A 8 -24.58 83.65 -6.37
C THR A 8 -23.13 84.16 -6.57
N SER A 9 -22.57 84.54 -7.74
CA SER A 9 -23.00 84.90 -9.10
C SER A 9 -21.74 85.01 -10.00
N VAL A 10 -21.74 84.65 -11.30
CA VAL A 10 -21.84 85.51 -12.54
C VAL A 10 -20.63 86.50 -12.67
N ILE A 11 -20.00 86.88 -13.81
CA ILE A 11 -20.43 87.25 -15.18
C ILE A 11 -19.17 87.42 -16.08
N PHE A 12 -19.39 87.46 -17.41
CA PHE A 12 -18.75 88.29 -18.46
C PHE A 12 -17.65 87.64 -19.34
N LEU A 13 -17.58 87.84 -20.67
CA LEU A 13 -18.33 88.65 -21.64
C LEU A 13 -18.02 88.12 -23.06
N ALA A 14 -18.98 88.28 -23.97
CA ALA A 14 -18.88 88.06 -25.41
C ALA A 14 -17.89 89.01 -26.11
N PHE A 15 -17.48 88.73 -27.35
CA PHE A 15 -17.72 89.64 -28.49
C PHE A 15 -17.47 88.94 -29.84
N LEU A 16 -18.22 89.44 -30.81
CA LEU A 16 -18.54 88.99 -32.17
C LEU A 16 -17.56 89.61 -33.21
N ILE A 17 -17.72 89.23 -34.51
CA ILE A 17 -17.28 89.91 -35.78
C ILE A 17 -16.03 89.28 -36.45
N VAL A 18 -15.89 88.97 -37.77
CA VAL A 18 -16.72 88.78 -39.00
C VAL A 18 -15.73 88.49 -40.17
N LEU A 19 -16.13 87.61 -41.11
CA LEU A 19 -15.68 87.38 -42.52
C LEU A 19 -14.21 87.05 -42.86
N SER A 20 -14.01 85.93 -43.58
CA SER A 20 -13.69 85.94 -45.04
C SER A 20 -13.54 84.51 -45.59
N ASP A 21 -13.83 84.34 -46.87
CA ASP A 21 -13.76 83.12 -47.68
C ASP A 21 -12.45 82.32 -47.53
N ASP A 22 -12.54 80.98 -47.45
CA ASP A 22 -11.80 80.12 -48.39
C ASP A 22 -12.36 78.70 -48.45
N CYS A 23 -12.26 78.15 -49.65
CA CYS A 23 -12.73 76.85 -50.11
C CYS A 23 -11.67 75.79 -49.78
N GLY A 24 -12.06 74.62 -49.26
CA GLY A 24 -11.17 73.45 -49.30
C GLY A 24 -11.25 72.52 -48.10
N GLY A 25 -11.88 71.36 -48.31
CA GLY A 25 -11.50 70.12 -47.65
C GLY A 25 -11.62 70.08 -46.13
N GLY A 26 -12.85 70.12 -45.62
CA GLY A 26 -13.12 69.55 -44.29
C GLY A 26 -12.80 68.06 -44.32
N MET A 27 -11.56 67.69 -43.97
CA MET A 27 -11.26 66.34 -43.52
C MET A 27 -12.31 66.01 -42.45
N ALA A 28 -13.20 65.07 -42.77
CA ALA A 28 -13.91 64.36 -41.73
C ALA A 28 -12.81 63.78 -40.85
N LEU A 29 -12.59 64.37 -39.68
CA LEU A 29 -11.88 63.72 -38.61
C LEU A 29 -12.69 62.47 -38.32
N THR A 30 -12.36 61.36 -38.98
CA THR A 30 -12.80 60.05 -38.53
C THR A 30 -12.35 59.97 -37.08
N PRO A 31 -13.27 59.93 -36.10
CA PRO A 31 -12.86 59.94 -34.70
C PRO A 31 -11.87 58.78 -34.53
N ALA A 32 -10.70 59.08 -33.94
CA ALA A 32 -9.73 58.05 -33.62
C ALA A 32 -10.47 56.90 -32.92
N PRO A 33 -10.23 55.63 -33.30
CA PRO A 33 -11.01 54.53 -32.78
C PRO A 33 -10.94 54.55 -31.25
N ALA A 34 -12.11 54.62 -30.60
CA ALA A 34 -12.18 54.78 -29.16
C ALA A 34 -11.40 53.64 -28.48
N VAL A 35 -10.49 53.99 -27.58
CA VAL A 35 -9.74 53.01 -26.80
C VAL A 35 -10.74 52.26 -25.93
N THR A 36 -10.74 50.93 -26.02
CA THR A 36 -11.57 50.08 -25.14
C THR A 36 -10.69 49.02 -24.50
N VAL A 37 -11.06 48.63 -23.28
CA VAL A 37 -10.37 47.61 -22.49
C VAL A 37 -11.38 46.52 -22.14
N SER A 38 -11.00 45.25 -22.32
CA SER A 38 -11.72 44.09 -21.78
C SER A 38 -10.78 43.22 -20.96
N ILE A 39 -11.31 42.47 -20.00
CA ILE A 39 -10.57 41.56 -19.13
C ILE A 39 -11.19 40.16 -19.20
N SER A 40 -10.35 39.12 -19.27
CA SER A 40 -10.79 37.71 -19.28
C SER A 40 -9.90 36.86 -18.38
N PRO A 41 -10.46 36.01 -17.49
CA PRO A 41 -11.89 35.88 -17.21
C PRO A 41 -12.46 37.13 -16.52
N GLY A 42 -13.77 37.39 -16.68
CA GLY A 42 -14.46 38.52 -16.03
C GLY A 42 -14.71 38.31 -14.53
N SER A 43 -14.61 37.06 -14.06
CA SER A 43 -14.67 36.71 -12.65
C SER A 43 -13.91 35.42 -12.37
N ALA A 44 -13.42 35.24 -11.14
CA ALA A 44 -12.81 34.00 -10.68
C ALA A 44 -13.20 33.70 -9.22
N SER A 45 -13.17 32.43 -8.83
CA SER A 45 -13.27 32.00 -7.43
C SER A 45 -12.01 31.23 -7.09
N LEU A 46 -11.25 31.70 -6.11
CA LEU A 46 -9.95 31.14 -5.75
C LEU A 46 -9.90 30.78 -4.27
N PHE A 47 -9.13 29.75 -3.94
CA PHE A 47 -8.74 29.54 -2.56
C PHE A 47 -7.65 30.56 -2.14
N ALA A 48 -7.57 30.84 -0.85
CA ALA A 48 -6.52 31.68 -0.29
C ALA A 48 -5.13 31.19 -0.75
N GLY A 49 -4.27 32.11 -1.18
CA GLY A 49 -2.94 31.81 -1.72
C GLY A 49 -2.88 31.23 -3.15
N GLN A 50 -4.01 30.88 -3.78
CA GLN A 50 -4.02 30.41 -5.17
C GLN A 50 -3.80 31.53 -6.19
N THR A 51 -3.44 31.13 -7.41
CA THR A 51 -3.19 32.06 -8.52
C THR A 51 -4.16 31.88 -9.67
N ALA A 52 -4.39 32.95 -10.43
CA ALA A 52 -5.15 32.94 -11.68
C ALA A 52 -4.60 33.96 -12.68
N ASN A 53 -4.66 33.63 -13.97
CA ASN A 53 -4.27 34.54 -15.03
C ASN A 53 -5.45 35.39 -15.52
N PHE A 54 -5.25 36.70 -15.56
CA PHE A 54 -6.13 37.67 -16.19
C PHE A 54 -5.47 38.27 -17.42
N THR A 55 -6.16 38.23 -18.55
CA THR A 55 -5.71 38.84 -19.80
C THR A 55 -6.51 40.10 -20.07
N ALA A 56 -5.83 41.22 -20.26
CA ALA A 56 -6.44 42.47 -20.71
C ALA A 56 -6.25 42.63 -22.23
N THR A 57 -7.32 42.96 -22.95
CA THR A 57 -7.28 43.25 -24.39
C THR A 57 -7.62 44.72 -24.62
N ILE A 58 -6.70 45.45 -25.27
CA ILE A 58 -6.89 46.85 -25.66
C ILE A 58 -7.20 46.91 -27.15
N THR A 59 -8.31 47.53 -27.54
CA THR A 59 -8.60 47.86 -28.95
C THR A 59 -8.63 49.39 -29.15
N GLY A 60 -8.56 49.86 -30.40
CA GLY A 60 -8.55 51.29 -30.72
C GLY A 60 -7.20 52.03 -30.53
N SER A 61 -6.14 51.34 -30.09
CA SER A 61 -4.78 51.91 -30.01
C SER A 61 -3.70 50.89 -30.40
N SER A 62 -2.56 51.36 -30.91
CA SER A 62 -1.35 50.57 -31.13
C SER A 62 -0.56 50.31 -29.84
N ASN A 63 -0.70 51.16 -28.82
CA ASN A 63 -0.12 50.94 -27.50
C ASN A 63 -1.01 49.96 -26.71
N LYS A 64 -0.51 48.74 -26.48
CA LYS A 64 -1.19 47.66 -25.76
C LYS A 64 -0.76 47.54 -24.29
N GLY A 65 -0.07 48.53 -23.74
CA GLY A 65 0.38 48.53 -22.35
C GLY A 65 -0.79 48.64 -21.35
N VAL A 66 -0.69 47.92 -20.24
CA VAL A 66 -1.70 47.87 -19.18
C VAL A 66 -1.05 48.13 -17.82
N THR A 67 -1.71 48.93 -17.00
CA THR A 67 -1.40 49.04 -15.57
C THR A 67 -2.44 48.25 -14.78
N TRP A 68 -1.98 47.28 -14.01
CA TRP A 68 -2.83 46.43 -13.17
C TRP A 68 -2.97 46.99 -11.75
N LYS A 69 -4.18 46.97 -11.22
CA LYS A 69 -4.52 47.34 -9.85
C LYS A 69 -5.37 46.26 -9.19
N VAL A 70 -5.18 46.07 -7.89
CA VAL A 70 -6.00 45.20 -7.03
C VAL A 70 -6.66 46.08 -5.99
N ASN A 71 -8.00 46.09 -5.93
CA ASN A 71 -8.78 47.02 -5.09
C ASN A 71 -8.27 48.48 -5.15
N GLY A 72 -7.88 48.94 -6.34
CA GLY A 72 -7.37 50.29 -6.58
C GLY A 72 -5.87 50.51 -6.31
N VAL A 73 -5.17 49.55 -5.70
CA VAL A 73 -3.72 49.60 -5.41
C VAL A 73 -2.94 49.02 -6.59
N ALA A 74 -2.00 49.78 -7.15
CA ALA A 74 -1.15 49.31 -8.26
C ALA A 74 -0.33 48.08 -7.83
N GLY A 75 -0.42 46.98 -8.59
CA GLY A 75 0.24 45.70 -8.29
C GLY A 75 -0.31 44.94 -7.07
N GLY A 76 -1.18 45.55 -6.26
CA GLY A 76 -1.74 44.95 -5.04
C GLY A 76 -0.77 44.86 -3.86
N ASN A 77 -1.14 44.11 -2.83
CA ASN A 77 -0.32 43.83 -1.64
C ASN A 77 -0.76 42.53 -0.96
N SER A 78 -0.05 42.09 0.07
CA SER A 78 -0.30 40.80 0.73
C SER A 78 -1.71 40.65 1.36
N ALA A 79 -2.41 41.74 1.68
CA ALA A 79 -3.73 41.68 2.31
C ALA A 79 -4.89 41.58 1.30
N ILE A 80 -4.68 42.05 0.07
CA ILE A 80 -5.72 42.07 -0.99
C ILE A 80 -5.31 41.24 -2.21
N GLY A 81 -4.17 40.56 -2.15
CA GLY A 81 -3.57 39.86 -3.29
C GLY A 81 -2.68 40.77 -4.13
N THR A 82 -1.79 40.15 -4.89
CA THR A 82 -0.85 40.83 -5.80
C THR A 82 -1.14 40.44 -7.24
N ILE A 83 -0.78 41.31 -8.18
CA ILE A 83 -0.90 41.01 -9.62
C ILE A 83 0.35 41.46 -10.36
N SER A 84 0.89 40.58 -11.20
CA SER A 84 2.06 40.88 -12.03
C SER A 84 1.72 41.85 -13.17
N SER A 85 2.74 42.40 -13.81
CA SER A 85 2.58 43.18 -15.05
C SER A 85 1.98 42.36 -16.21
N THR A 86 2.12 41.03 -16.17
CA THR A 86 1.57 40.09 -17.16
C THR A 86 0.15 39.60 -16.83
N GLY A 87 -0.42 40.04 -15.70
CA GLY A 87 -1.80 39.69 -15.31
C GLY A 87 -1.95 38.41 -14.49
N LEU A 88 -0.86 37.83 -13.98
CA LEU A 88 -0.93 36.73 -13.01
C LEU A 88 -1.29 37.30 -11.63
N PHE A 89 -2.50 37.02 -11.17
CA PHE A 89 -3.00 37.38 -9.86
C PHE A 89 -2.71 36.27 -8.84
N THR A 90 -2.26 36.63 -7.65
CA THR A 90 -2.10 35.74 -6.48
C THR A 90 -3.02 36.22 -5.37
N ALA A 91 -3.97 35.37 -4.96
CA ALA A 91 -4.88 35.64 -3.87
C ALA A 91 -4.12 35.81 -2.53
N PRO A 92 -4.61 36.65 -1.60
CA PRO A 92 -4.00 36.77 -0.28
C PRO A 92 -4.10 35.44 0.48
N ALA A 93 -3.14 35.20 1.40
CA ALA A 93 -3.12 34.00 2.25
C ALA A 93 -4.25 33.96 3.29
N ILE A 94 -4.93 35.09 3.49
CA ILE A 94 -6.12 35.22 4.34
C ILE A 94 -7.21 35.90 3.48
N PRO A 95 -8.41 35.30 3.33
CA PRO A 95 -9.50 35.95 2.61
C PRO A 95 -9.85 37.32 3.21
N PRO A 96 -9.97 38.38 2.40
CA PRO A 96 -10.35 39.70 2.90
C PRO A 96 -11.81 39.74 3.35
N SER A 97 -12.21 40.77 4.10
CA SER A 97 -13.60 41.04 4.45
C SER A 97 -14.00 42.43 3.92
N PRO A 98 -14.90 42.53 2.90
CA PRO A 98 -15.56 41.43 2.19
C PRO A 98 -14.60 40.60 1.33
N ASN A 99 -14.97 39.35 1.03
CA ASN A 99 -14.10 38.37 0.38
C ASN A 99 -14.05 38.51 -1.16
N SER A 100 -14.33 39.72 -1.63
CA SER A 100 -14.39 40.08 -3.03
C SER A 100 -13.29 41.10 -3.33
N ILE A 101 -12.53 40.82 -4.37
CA ILE A 101 -11.38 41.60 -4.81
C ILE A 101 -11.62 42.04 -6.26
N ASN A 102 -11.40 43.31 -6.54
CA ASN A 102 -11.49 43.89 -7.86
C ASN A 102 -10.10 43.96 -8.50
N VAL A 103 -9.89 43.16 -9.55
CA VAL A 103 -8.69 43.22 -10.40
C VAL A 103 -8.99 44.13 -11.58
N THR A 104 -8.29 45.26 -11.68
CA THR A 104 -8.56 46.30 -12.69
C THR A 104 -7.37 46.48 -13.63
N ALA A 105 -7.62 46.34 -14.93
CA ALA A 105 -6.71 46.67 -16.00
C ALA A 105 -6.99 48.08 -16.51
N THR A 106 -6.02 49.00 -16.39
CA THR A 106 -6.12 50.38 -16.93
C THR A 106 -5.23 50.52 -18.16
N SER A 107 -5.76 51.09 -19.24
CA SER A 107 -4.98 51.29 -20.48
C SER A 107 -3.86 52.32 -20.28
N ALA A 108 -2.66 52.01 -20.77
CA ALA A 108 -1.57 52.98 -20.83
C ALA A 108 -1.74 53.99 -21.98
N ALA A 109 -2.58 53.68 -22.98
CA ALA A 109 -2.87 54.56 -24.10
C ALA A 109 -3.91 55.65 -23.75
N ASP A 110 -4.88 55.31 -22.89
CA ASP A 110 -5.89 56.22 -22.35
C ASP A 110 -6.22 55.80 -20.90
N PRO A 111 -5.64 56.47 -19.89
CA PRO A 111 -5.87 56.14 -18.48
C PRO A 111 -7.31 56.31 -17.99
N THR A 112 -8.21 56.89 -18.80
CA THR A 112 -9.65 56.98 -18.49
C THR A 112 -10.40 55.68 -18.81
N GLN A 113 -9.78 54.75 -19.54
CA GLN A 113 -10.37 53.49 -19.95
C GLN A 113 -9.81 52.32 -19.12
N SER A 114 -10.73 51.54 -18.52
CA SER A 114 -10.37 50.38 -17.70
C SER A 114 -11.43 49.28 -17.77
N ALA A 115 -11.02 48.04 -17.49
CA ALA A 115 -11.92 46.91 -17.25
C ALA A 115 -11.60 46.27 -15.89
N THR A 116 -12.62 45.77 -15.21
CA THR A 116 -12.51 45.16 -13.88
C THR A 116 -13.06 43.74 -13.91
N ALA A 117 -12.30 42.81 -13.33
CA ALA A 117 -12.74 41.46 -13.00
C ALA A 117 -12.91 41.32 -11.49
N THR A 118 -13.88 40.51 -11.07
CA THR A 118 -14.13 40.23 -9.66
C THR A 118 -13.59 38.87 -9.26
N VAL A 119 -12.75 38.83 -8.23
CA VAL A 119 -12.21 37.61 -7.65
C VAL A 119 -12.83 37.39 -6.28
N THR A 120 -13.52 36.28 -6.11
CA THR A 120 -13.98 35.82 -4.80
C THR A 120 -12.91 34.93 -4.19
N VAL A 121 -12.46 35.24 -2.97
CA VAL A 121 -11.45 34.44 -2.26
C VAL A 121 -12.11 33.75 -1.08
N VAL A 122 -11.87 32.45 -0.95
CA VAL A 122 -12.39 31.63 0.15
C VAL A 122 -11.29 30.74 0.72
N ASN A 123 -11.44 30.28 1.95
CA ASN A 123 -10.57 29.24 2.50
C ASN A 123 -10.96 27.87 1.94
N PRO A 124 -10.01 26.97 1.69
CA PRO A 124 -10.33 25.57 1.39
C PRO A 124 -10.78 24.83 2.66
N ALA A 125 -11.56 23.77 2.48
CA ALA A 125 -11.99 22.92 3.60
C ALA A 125 -10.83 21.99 4.00
N PRO A 126 -10.42 21.95 5.28
CA PRO A 126 -9.27 21.16 5.70
C PRO A 126 -9.59 19.65 5.65
N VAL A 127 -8.62 18.86 5.23
CA VAL A 127 -8.70 17.38 5.28
C VAL A 127 -7.65 16.86 6.25
N LEU A 128 -8.08 15.98 7.16
CA LEU A 128 -7.23 15.41 8.20
C LEU A 128 -6.95 13.94 7.87
N TYR A 129 -5.67 13.58 7.73
CA TYR A 129 -5.22 12.21 7.38
C TYR A 129 -4.57 11.48 8.54
N SER A 130 -3.78 12.18 9.36
CA SER A 130 -3.04 11.57 10.46
C SER A 130 -2.82 12.51 11.64
N ILE A 131 -2.62 11.90 12.82
CA ILE A 131 -2.15 12.57 14.03
C ILE A 131 -1.05 11.72 14.67
N SER A 132 -0.01 12.34 15.22
CA SER A 132 1.08 11.65 15.92
C SER A 132 1.60 12.49 17.09
N PRO A 133 1.61 11.97 18.32
CA PRO A 133 1.09 10.66 18.71
C PRO A 133 -0.45 10.61 18.59
N ASN A 134 -1.04 9.43 18.40
CA ASN A 134 -2.49 9.23 18.43
C ASN A 134 -3.01 8.76 19.80
N SER A 135 -2.14 8.77 20.80
CA SER A 135 -2.45 8.43 22.18
C SER A 135 -1.62 9.28 23.15
N ALA A 136 -2.10 9.34 24.38
CA ALA A 136 -1.39 9.91 25.52
C ALA A 136 -1.80 9.15 26.79
N THR A 137 -1.09 9.36 27.88
CA THR A 137 -1.43 8.81 29.20
C THR A 137 -1.99 9.90 30.10
N ALA A 138 -2.94 9.52 30.95
CA ALA A 138 -3.53 10.44 31.90
C ALA A 138 -2.45 10.96 32.88
N GLY A 139 -2.20 12.26 32.86
CA GLY A 139 -1.15 12.91 33.65
C GLY A 139 0.15 13.21 32.91
N ASP A 140 0.23 12.94 31.60
CA ASP A 140 1.37 13.32 30.77
C ASP A 140 1.62 14.84 30.78
N PRO A 141 2.88 15.29 30.60
CA PRO A 141 3.19 16.70 30.40
C PRO A 141 2.60 17.22 29.08
N ASP A 142 2.71 18.54 28.85
CA ASP A 142 2.26 19.16 27.60
C ASP A 142 2.83 18.40 26.38
N THR A 143 1.94 17.84 25.57
CA THR A 143 2.30 16.93 24.48
C THR A 143 2.19 17.65 23.14
N THR A 144 3.22 17.52 22.30
CA THR A 144 3.19 18.07 20.94
C THR A 144 2.57 17.06 19.99
N LEU A 145 1.44 17.43 19.39
CA LEU A 145 0.73 16.68 18.36
C LEU A 145 1.18 17.17 16.98
N THR A 146 1.73 16.28 16.16
CA THR A 146 1.93 16.50 14.73
C THR A 146 0.69 16.06 13.97
N VAL A 147 0.17 16.92 13.10
CA VAL A 147 -1.08 16.71 12.36
C VAL A 147 -0.79 16.74 10.87
N GLY A 148 -1.06 15.65 10.18
CA GLY A 148 -0.89 15.49 8.73
C GLY A 148 -2.22 15.56 7.99
N GLY A 149 -2.25 16.26 6.86
CA GLY A 149 -3.49 16.48 6.12
C GLY A 149 -3.28 17.15 4.77
N ALA A 150 -4.33 17.78 4.28
CA ALA A 150 -4.32 18.64 3.11
C ALA A 150 -5.17 19.89 3.34
N ASP A 151 -4.96 20.90 2.51
CA ASP A 151 -5.73 22.13 2.48
C ASP A 151 -5.69 22.93 3.80
N PHE A 152 -4.61 22.78 4.56
CA PHE A 152 -4.36 23.63 5.71
C PHE A 152 -3.94 25.03 5.26
N THR A 153 -4.41 26.02 6.00
CA THR A 153 -4.03 27.42 5.84
C THR A 153 -3.38 27.92 7.12
N VAL A 154 -2.79 29.11 7.05
CA VAL A 154 -2.31 29.82 8.26
C VAL A 154 -3.43 30.14 9.26
N GLN A 155 -4.70 29.97 8.89
CA GLN A 155 -5.86 30.14 9.76
C GLN A 155 -6.44 28.82 10.27
N SER A 156 -5.86 27.67 9.89
CA SER A 156 -6.31 26.36 10.34
C SER A 156 -5.90 26.11 11.79
N VAL A 157 -6.85 25.62 12.59
CA VAL A 157 -6.68 25.36 14.02
C VAL A 157 -7.01 23.90 14.31
N VAL A 158 -6.13 23.21 15.02
CA VAL A 158 -6.38 21.86 15.54
C VAL A 158 -7.28 21.97 16.78
N HIS A 159 -8.30 21.13 16.86
CA HIS A 159 -9.20 21.04 18.00
C HIS A 159 -9.09 19.68 18.67
N PHE A 160 -9.07 19.67 20.00
CA PHE A 160 -9.20 18.51 20.86
C PHE A 160 -10.62 18.49 21.44
N GLY A 161 -11.46 17.59 20.94
CA GLY A 161 -12.90 17.67 21.13
C GLY A 161 -13.44 19.01 20.61
N ALA A 162 -14.10 19.77 21.47
CA ALA A 162 -14.58 21.12 21.14
C ALA A 162 -13.52 22.22 21.34
N THR A 163 -12.40 21.92 22.00
CA THR A 163 -11.42 22.92 22.44
C THR A 163 -10.35 23.16 21.38
N ALA A 164 -10.16 24.41 20.98
CA ALA A 164 -9.06 24.80 20.08
C ALA A 164 -7.71 24.66 20.80
N LEU A 165 -6.74 24.02 20.15
CA LEU A 165 -5.36 23.91 20.61
C LEU A 165 -4.49 25.03 20.06
N ALA A 166 -3.41 25.35 20.77
CA ALA A 166 -2.37 26.23 20.25
C ALA A 166 -1.70 25.55 19.04
N THR A 167 -2.04 26.03 17.85
CA THR A 167 -1.68 25.41 16.56
C THR A 167 -0.63 26.26 15.85
N VAL A 168 0.40 25.61 15.34
CA VAL A 168 1.43 26.19 14.47
C VAL A 168 1.23 25.63 13.06
N TYR A 169 1.04 26.54 12.11
CA TYR A 169 1.03 26.20 10.69
C TYR A 169 2.46 25.92 10.20
N VAL A 170 2.70 24.71 9.70
CA VAL A 170 3.98 24.33 9.11
C VAL A 170 3.90 24.42 7.59
N SER A 171 2.91 23.76 6.99
CA SER A 171 2.65 23.77 5.55
C SER A 171 1.18 23.47 5.25
N ALA A 172 0.78 23.51 3.97
CA ALA A 172 -0.57 23.14 3.55
C ALA A 172 -0.94 21.67 3.86
N THR A 173 0.04 20.85 4.24
CA THR A 173 -0.15 19.44 4.58
C THR A 173 0.26 19.08 6.00
N GLN A 174 0.74 20.05 6.79
CA GLN A 174 1.21 19.79 8.16
C GLN A 174 0.94 20.94 9.13
N LEU A 175 0.42 20.60 10.31
CA LEU A 175 0.32 21.46 11.48
C LEU A 175 1.03 20.79 12.66
N THR A 176 1.45 21.57 13.65
CA THR A 176 1.71 21.06 15.00
C THR A 176 0.79 21.74 15.99
N ALA A 177 0.37 21.03 17.03
CA ALA A 177 -0.48 21.58 18.08
C ALA A 177 -0.02 21.09 19.44
N SER A 178 -0.06 21.95 20.46
CA SER A 178 0.24 21.53 21.83
C SER A 178 -1.04 21.15 22.55
N ILE A 179 -1.09 19.92 23.09
CA ILE A 179 -2.11 19.46 24.01
C ILE A 179 -1.61 19.72 25.44
N PRO A 180 -2.22 20.66 26.19
CA PRO A 180 -1.82 20.91 27.56
C PRO A 180 -2.04 19.68 28.44
N SER A 181 -1.14 19.43 29.37
CA SER A 181 -1.22 18.36 30.39
C SER A 181 -2.56 18.33 31.14
N SER A 182 -3.18 19.50 31.37
CA SER A 182 -4.53 19.58 31.97
C SER A 182 -5.64 18.92 31.14
N MET A 183 -5.50 18.89 29.81
CA MET A 183 -6.41 18.18 28.90
C MET A 183 -6.06 16.69 28.83
N LEU A 184 -4.82 16.34 29.19
CA LEU A 184 -4.36 14.97 29.39
C LEU A 184 -4.71 14.43 30.78
N ALA A 185 -5.51 15.12 31.60
CA ALA A 185 -5.84 14.65 32.96
C ALA A 185 -6.99 13.63 33.01
N SER A 186 -7.85 13.63 31.99
CA SER A 186 -9.04 12.78 31.93
C SER A 186 -8.91 11.75 30.82
N THR A 187 -9.18 10.50 31.17
CA THR A 187 -9.11 9.38 30.23
C THR A 187 -10.28 9.39 29.26
N GLY A 188 -10.10 8.76 28.11
CA GLY A 188 -11.14 8.63 27.11
C GLY A 188 -10.61 8.83 25.70
N THR A 189 -11.49 8.66 24.73
CA THR A 189 -11.20 8.95 23.33
C THR A 189 -11.72 10.34 22.99
N PHE A 190 -10.84 11.15 22.44
CA PHE A 190 -11.10 12.54 22.10
C PHE A 190 -10.92 12.73 20.61
N ASN A 191 -11.91 13.38 19.99
CA ASN A 191 -11.87 13.64 18.56
C ASN A 191 -10.91 14.80 18.28
N ILE A 192 -9.91 14.56 17.46
CA ILE A 192 -9.07 15.59 16.87
C ILE A 192 -9.67 16.00 15.53
N THR A 193 -9.91 17.30 15.36
CA THR A 193 -10.35 17.86 14.07
C THR A 193 -9.49 19.07 13.72
N VAL A 194 -9.49 19.47 12.46
CA VAL A 194 -8.91 20.75 12.02
C VAL A 194 -10.04 21.62 11.50
N ALA A 195 -10.13 22.85 11.98
CA ALA A 195 -11.11 23.83 11.53
C ALA A 195 -10.42 25.01 10.83
N THR A 196 -10.94 25.37 9.67
CA THR A 196 -10.54 26.57 8.92
C THR A 196 -11.73 27.52 8.83
N PRO A 197 -11.59 28.82 9.16
CA PRO A 197 -12.72 29.74 9.26
C PRO A 197 -13.33 30.09 7.89
N ALA A 198 -14.58 30.56 7.92
CA ALA A 198 -15.27 31.17 6.78
C ALA A 198 -14.60 32.50 6.36
N PRO A 199 -14.77 32.96 5.10
CA PRO A 199 -15.63 32.41 4.03
C PRO A 199 -15.02 31.15 3.39
N GLY A 200 -15.85 30.16 3.05
CA GLY A 200 -15.38 28.80 2.72
C GLY A 200 -15.00 28.05 3.99
N GLY A 201 -13.85 27.38 3.96
CA GLY A 201 -13.33 26.64 5.11
C GLY A 201 -14.22 25.46 5.49
N GLY A 202 -14.27 25.17 6.78
CA GLY A 202 -15.02 24.05 7.35
C GLY A 202 -14.21 23.33 8.42
N THR A 203 -14.80 22.28 8.97
CA THR A 203 -14.14 21.36 9.90
C THR A 203 -13.88 20.04 9.19
N SER A 204 -12.68 19.50 9.34
CA SER A 204 -12.32 18.18 8.82
C SER A 204 -13.17 17.07 9.45
N THR A 205 -13.10 15.87 8.88
CA THR A 205 -13.43 14.65 9.63
C THR A 205 -12.52 14.52 10.86
N SER A 206 -12.97 13.75 11.86
CA SER A 206 -12.21 13.57 13.10
C SER A 206 -11.31 12.34 13.07
N LEU A 207 -10.12 12.45 13.66
CA LEU A 207 -9.29 11.32 14.06
C LEU A 207 -9.28 11.18 15.58
N SER A 208 -9.22 9.96 16.08
CA SER A 208 -9.29 9.70 17.52
C SER A 208 -7.92 9.80 18.18
N LEU A 209 -7.81 10.61 19.24
CA LEU A 209 -6.69 10.57 20.19
C LEU A 209 -7.17 9.94 21.49
N THR A 210 -6.53 8.86 21.92
CA THR A 210 -6.95 8.14 23.14
C THR A 210 -6.03 8.49 24.31
N ILE A 211 -6.62 8.98 25.40
CA ILE A 211 -5.94 9.17 26.68
C ILE A 211 -6.24 7.97 27.57
N TRP A 212 -5.21 7.18 27.85
CA TRP A 212 -5.31 6.00 28.71
C TRP A 212 -5.26 6.38 30.19
N SER A 213 -5.97 5.66 31.06
CA SER A 213 -5.69 5.75 32.51
C SER A 213 -4.26 5.31 32.74
N SER A 214 -3.52 6.00 33.62
CA SER A 214 -2.30 5.44 34.20
C SER A 214 -2.60 4.00 34.67
N TYR A 215 -1.92 2.99 34.13
CA TYR A 215 -2.32 1.60 34.36
C TYR A 215 -1.14 0.66 34.68
N PRO A 216 -1.12 0.07 35.89
CA PRO A 216 -0.73 -1.31 36.13
C PRO A 216 -1.96 -2.25 36.01
N ARG A 217 -1.69 -3.46 35.51
CA ARG A 217 -2.65 -4.40 34.93
C ARG A 217 -3.50 -5.18 35.96
N SER A 218 -4.79 -4.87 36.10
CA SER A 218 -5.81 -5.77 36.67
C SER A 218 -7.22 -5.43 36.15
N GLY A 219 -7.71 -6.19 35.16
CA GLY A 219 -9.06 -6.02 34.61
C GLY A 219 -9.12 -6.07 33.08
N ALA A 220 -8.47 -7.06 32.47
CA ALA A 220 -8.64 -7.34 31.06
C ALA A 220 -10.09 -7.77 30.78
N GLY A 221 -10.86 -6.86 30.19
CA GLY A 221 -11.96 -7.20 29.31
C GLY A 221 -11.54 -6.77 27.91
N SER A 222 -11.26 -7.74 27.04
CA SER A 222 -11.26 -7.62 25.58
C SER A 222 -10.71 -6.32 25.00
N VAL A 223 -9.44 -6.35 24.58
CA VAL A 223 -8.86 -5.40 23.61
C VAL A 223 -9.50 -5.65 22.24
N LEU A 224 -10.80 -5.42 22.08
CA LEU A 224 -11.46 -5.53 20.77
C LEU A 224 -12.59 -4.52 20.74
N ASN A 225 -12.32 -3.36 20.14
CA ASN A 225 -13.23 -2.73 19.18
C ASN A 225 -12.51 -1.60 18.43
N GLY A 226 -12.21 -1.90 17.18
CA GLY A 226 -11.66 -1.01 16.17
C GLY A 226 -11.04 -1.88 15.09
N PRO A 227 -11.49 -1.82 13.82
CA PRO A 227 -10.80 -2.55 12.76
C PRO A 227 -9.35 -2.04 12.70
N PRO A 228 -8.37 -2.91 12.39
CA PRO A 228 -7.01 -2.47 12.12
C PRO A 228 -7.01 -1.36 11.04
N PRO A 229 -6.01 -0.45 11.02
CA PRO A 229 -5.97 0.65 10.05
C PRO A 229 -6.14 0.11 8.62
N ALA A 230 -7.06 0.70 7.86
CA ALA A 230 -7.21 0.33 6.46
C ALA A 230 -5.94 0.70 5.69
N LEU A 231 -5.41 -0.23 4.89
CA LEU A 231 -4.42 0.11 3.88
C LEU A 231 -5.01 1.22 3.00
N PRO A 232 -4.25 2.29 2.70
CA PRO A 232 -4.72 3.36 1.83
C PRO A 232 -5.30 2.75 0.55
N GLN A 233 -6.55 3.07 0.21
CA GLN A 233 -7.05 2.74 -1.12
C GLN A 233 -6.46 3.76 -2.09
N VAL A 234 -5.66 3.31 -3.06
CA VAL A 234 -5.06 4.22 -4.03
C VAL A 234 -6.03 4.47 -5.19
N PRO A 235 -6.27 5.74 -5.59
CA PRO A 235 -7.16 6.06 -6.69
C PRO A 235 -6.79 5.34 -8.00
N HIS A 236 -7.80 4.81 -8.69
CA HIS A 236 -7.67 4.14 -9.98
C HIS A 236 -7.27 5.14 -11.08
N SER A 237 -5.98 5.29 -11.34
CA SER A 237 -5.47 6.12 -12.44
C SER A 237 -5.09 5.29 -13.68
N GLY A 238 -4.79 4.01 -13.48
CA GLY A 238 -4.52 3.04 -14.52
C GLY A 238 -5.75 2.38 -15.12
N THR A 239 -5.51 1.54 -16.11
CA THR A 239 -6.54 0.72 -16.76
C THR A 239 -7.09 -0.31 -15.78
N LEU A 240 -8.40 -0.41 -15.64
CA LEU A 240 -9.02 -1.34 -14.69
C LEU A 240 -9.04 -2.79 -15.20
N VAL A 241 -8.90 -3.72 -14.26
CA VAL A 241 -9.25 -5.14 -14.40
C VAL A 241 -10.56 -5.41 -13.67
N SER A 242 -11.50 -6.10 -14.32
CA SER A 242 -12.69 -6.57 -13.61
C SER A 242 -12.47 -7.99 -13.10
N VAL A 243 -12.75 -8.22 -11.82
CA VAL A 243 -12.98 -9.55 -11.28
C VAL A 243 -14.50 -9.78 -11.27
N LEU A 244 -14.96 -10.60 -12.21
CA LEU A 244 -16.37 -10.94 -12.38
C LEU A 244 -16.71 -12.11 -11.47
N ASP A 245 -17.36 -11.81 -10.36
CA ASP A 245 -17.84 -12.78 -9.38
C ASP A 245 -19.11 -13.47 -9.91
N TRP A 246 -18.95 -14.72 -10.31
CA TRP A 246 -20.03 -15.61 -10.68
C TRP A 246 -20.17 -16.82 -9.75
N THR A 247 -19.68 -16.73 -8.51
CA THR A 247 -19.87 -17.76 -7.49
C THR A 247 -21.35 -18.14 -7.33
N SER A 248 -22.28 -17.19 -7.41
CA SER A 248 -23.74 -17.48 -7.38
C SER A 248 -24.27 -18.38 -8.50
N LYS A 249 -23.49 -18.64 -9.56
CA LYS A 249 -23.86 -19.47 -10.71
C LYS A 249 -23.31 -20.89 -10.61
N ASP A 250 -22.44 -21.16 -9.66
CA ASP A 250 -21.90 -22.49 -9.42
C ASP A 250 -22.85 -23.32 -8.53
N ASN A 251 -22.48 -24.58 -8.25
CA ASN A 251 -23.26 -25.46 -7.39
C ASN A 251 -22.79 -25.43 -5.92
N GLU A 252 -21.70 -24.71 -5.60
CA GLU A 252 -20.97 -24.78 -4.33
C GLU A 252 -21.20 -23.52 -3.48
N GLY A 253 -21.18 -22.35 -4.11
CA GLY A 253 -21.38 -21.03 -3.54
C GLY A 253 -20.11 -20.46 -2.92
N ASP A 254 -18.96 -21.12 -3.05
CA ASP A 254 -17.73 -20.79 -2.36
C ASP A 254 -16.96 -19.62 -3.00
N SER A 255 -16.43 -18.75 -2.14
CA SER A 255 -15.73 -17.52 -2.56
C SER A 255 -14.21 -17.68 -2.76
N GLU A 256 -13.70 -18.90 -2.64
CA GLU A 256 -12.27 -19.23 -2.74
C GLU A 256 -11.65 -18.79 -4.08
N ASP A 257 -12.33 -19.06 -5.21
CA ASP A 257 -11.85 -18.64 -6.54
C ASP A 257 -11.86 -17.11 -6.71
N LEU A 258 -12.78 -16.42 -6.03
CA LEU A 258 -12.85 -14.95 -6.03
C LEU A 258 -11.66 -14.35 -5.27
N ILE A 259 -11.38 -14.88 -4.08
CA ILE A 259 -10.26 -14.46 -3.23
C ILE A 259 -8.94 -14.64 -3.93
N SER A 260 -8.75 -15.80 -4.54
CA SER A 260 -7.53 -16.10 -5.28
C SER A 260 -7.35 -15.16 -6.47
N ALA A 261 -8.42 -14.82 -7.18
CA ALA A 261 -8.37 -13.83 -8.27
C ALA A 261 -8.03 -12.43 -7.76
N ASP A 262 -8.59 -12.03 -6.62
CA ASP A 262 -8.31 -10.73 -6.01
C ASP A 262 -6.86 -10.61 -5.52
N HIS A 263 -6.32 -11.65 -4.86
CA HIS A 263 -4.92 -11.69 -4.41
C HIS A 263 -3.95 -11.53 -5.59
N MET A 264 -4.14 -12.34 -6.63
CA MET A 264 -3.33 -12.31 -7.85
C MET A 264 -3.21 -10.90 -8.46
N VAL A 265 -4.30 -10.13 -8.47
CA VAL A 265 -4.34 -8.79 -9.09
C VAL A 265 -3.89 -7.70 -8.12
N THR A 266 -4.30 -7.78 -6.86
CA THR A 266 -4.08 -6.75 -5.83
C THR A 266 -2.62 -6.66 -5.39
N GLU A 267 -1.93 -7.79 -5.32
CA GLU A 267 -0.54 -7.85 -4.88
C GLU A 267 0.42 -7.25 -5.90
N MET A 268 0.07 -7.30 -7.19
CA MET A 268 0.78 -6.61 -8.26
C MET A 268 0.44 -5.11 -8.33
N GLY A 269 -0.54 -4.64 -7.53
CA GLY A 269 -1.05 -3.26 -7.53
C GLY A 269 -1.75 -2.89 -8.83
N ILE A 270 -2.33 -3.88 -9.52
CA ILE A 270 -3.11 -3.65 -10.73
C ILE A 270 -4.50 -3.15 -10.33
N PRO A 271 -4.93 -1.96 -10.78
CA PRO A 271 -6.25 -1.43 -10.44
C PRO A 271 -7.38 -2.40 -10.81
N ASN A 272 -8.19 -2.82 -9.83
CA ASN A 272 -9.30 -3.75 -10.05
C ASN A 272 -10.64 -3.26 -9.48
N ILE A 273 -11.71 -3.83 -10.02
CA ILE A 273 -13.06 -3.77 -9.45
C ILE A 273 -13.68 -5.16 -9.40
N ASP A 274 -14.46 -5.42 -8.36
CA ASP A 274 -15.15 -6.70 -8.23
C ASP A 274 -16.65 -6.48 -8.40
N THR A 275 -17.26 -7.27 -9.26
CA THR A 275 -18.67 -7.07 -9.63
C THR A 275 -19.33 -8.40 -9.96
N THR A 276 -20.60 -8.55 -9.62
CA THR A 276 -21.44 -9.65 -10.13
C THR A 276 -22.12 -9.30 -11.45
N ASP A 277 -22.15 -8.01 -11.80
CA ASP A 277 -22.78 -7.49 -13.02
C ASP A 277 -21.80 -7.53 -14.19
N PHE A 278 -22.18 -8.29 -15.22
CA PHE A 278 -21.43 -8.40 -16.47
C PHE A 278 -21.32 -7.06 -17.22
N ALA A 279 -22.35 -6.21 -17.18
CA ALA A 279 -22.30 -4.93 -17.89
C ALA A 279 -21.22 -4.00 -17.30
N THR A 280 -21.12 -3.97 -15.97
CA THR A 280 -20.03 -3.29 -15.25
C THR A 280 -18.67 -3.91 -15.58
N ALA A 281 -18.55 -5.25 -15.57
CA ALA A 281 -17.28 -5.90 -15.84
C ALA A 281 -16.77 -5.67 -17.28
N SER A 282 -17.68 -5.77 -18.26
CA SER A 282 -17.36 -5.66 -19.69
C SER A 282 -17.08 -4.23 -20.17
N ALA A 283 -17.31 -3.23 -19.31
CA ALA A 283 -16.89 -1.85 -19.56
C ALA A 283 -15.36 -1.68 -19.48
N ASN A 284 -14.66 -2.61 -18.84
CA ASN A 284 -13.21 -2.61 -18.70
C ASN A 284 -12.55 -3.58 -19.69
N PRO A 285 -11.31 -3.32 -20.13
CA PRO A 285 -10.66 -4.10 -21.18
C PRO A 285 -10.10 -5.47 -20.72
N PHE A 286 -10.07 -5.71 -19.41
CA PHE A 286 -9.61 -6.97 -18.82
C PHE A 286 -10.68 -7.54 -17.89
N MET A 287 -10.90 -8.85 -17.97
CA MET A 287 -11.88 -9.54 -17.14
C MET A 287 -11.34 -10.90 -16.69
N VAL A 288 -11.19 -11.09 -15.39
CA VAL A 288 -11.01 -12.40 -14.75
C VAL A 288 -12.40 -12.89 -14.36
N VAL A 289 -12.79 -14.09 -14.79
CA VAL A 289 -14.06 -14.69 -14.37
C VAL A 289 -13.78 -15.62 -13.21
N ALA A 290 -14.31 -15.29 -12.03
CA ALA A 290 -14.15 -16.06 -10.81
C ALA A 290 -15.45 -16.81 -10.46
N GLY A 291 -15.31 -18.00 -9.88
CA GLY A 291 -16.40 -18.94 -9.62
C GLY A 291 -16.93 -19.60 -10.90
N VAL A 292 -17.80 -20.61 -10.74
CA VAL A 292 -18.58 -21.31 -11.79
C VAL A 292 -17.83 -22.09 -12.87
N LEU A 293 -16.64 -21.67 -13.27
CA LEU A 293 -16.00 -22.15 -14.50
C LEU A 293 -15.67 -23.65 -14.49
N ASN A 294 -15.23 -24.16 -13.34
CA ASN A 294 -14.78 -25.53 -13.14
C ASN A 294 -15.90 -26.48 -12.66
N THR A 295 -16.89 -25.95 -11.91
CA THR A 295 -17.91 -26.73 -11.21
C THR A 295 -19.27 -26.72 -11.89
N ALA A 296 -19.58 -25.74 -12.75
CA ALA A 296 -20.87 -25.71 -13.44
C ALA A 296 -20.95 -26.69 -14.61
N SER A 297 -22.10 -27.35 -14.71
CA SER A 297 -22.41 -28.24 -15.83
C SER A 297 -22.76 -27.48 -17.12
N THR A 298 -23.35 -26.28 -17.02
CA THR A 298 -23.71 -25.42 -18.15
C THR A 298 -23.74 -23.94 -17.76
N LEU A 299 -23.56 -23.05 -18.74
CA LEU A 299 -23.90 -21.63 -18.64
C LEU A 299 -25.03 -21.29 -19.60
N SER A 300 -25.78 -20.22 -19.31
CA SER A 300 -26.85 -19.77 -20.21
C SER A 300 -26.29 -19.33 -21.57
N SER A 301 -27.08 -19.46 -22.63
CA SER A 301 -26.70 -18.97 -23.96
C SER A 301 -26.42 -17.47 -23.98
N THR A 302 -27.07 -16.71 -23.10
CA THR A 302 -26.86 -15.27 -22.94
C THR A 302 -25.49 -14.99 -22.32
N ASP A 303 -25.10 -15.72 -21.27
CA ASP A 303 -23.78 -15.56 -20.63
C ASP A 303 -22.64 -15.89 -21.61
N ILE A 304 -22.79 -16.95 -22.38
CA ILE A 304 -21.81 -17.36 -23.39
C ILE A 304 -21.73 -16.30 -24.49
N SER A 305 -22.87 -15.81 -24.98
CA SER A 305 -22.92 -14.74 -25.98
C SER A 305 -22.29 -13.44 -25.46
N ASN A 306 -22.48 -13.12 -24.18
CA ASN A 306 -21.92 -11.96 -23.53
C ASN A 306 -20.39 -12.03 -23.47
N LEU A 307 -19.83 -13.13 -22.93
CA LEU A 307 -18.37 -13.32 -22.87
C LEU A 307 -17.73 -13.32 -24.25
N THR A 308 -18.31 -14.04 -25.22
CA THR A 308 -17.77 -14.08 -26.59
C THR A 308 -17.86 -12.75 -27.31
N SER A 309 -18.94 -11.98 -27.11
CA SER A 309 -19.08 -10.63 -27.68
C SER A 309 -18.08 -9.66 -27.07
N TYR A 310 -17.83 -9.76 -25.76
CA TYR A 310 -16.81 -8.96 -25.07
C TYR A 310 -15.42 -9.20 -25.66
N VAL A 311 -15.01 -10.46 -25.81
CA VAL A 311 -13.71 -10.78 -26.44
C VAL A 311 -13.69 -10.33 -27.89
N ASN A 312 -14.74 -10.61 -28.68
CA ASN A 312 -14.83 -10.19 -30.07
C ASN A 312 -14.70 -8.66 -30.24
N GLY A 313 -15.19 -7.89 -29.26
CA GLY A 313 -15.11 -6.43 -29.19
C GLY A 313 -13.71 -5.87 -28.88
N GLY A 314 -12.77 -6.70 -28.43
CA GLY A 314 -11.40 -6.29 -28.07
C GLY A 314 -11.00 -6.60 -26.63
N GLY A 315 -11.90 -7.14 -25.81
CA GLY A 315 -11.62 -7.50 -24.42
C GLY A 315 -10.59 -8.63 -24.28
N THR A 316 -9.88 -8.62 -23.16
CA THR A 316 -9.04 -9.74 -22.70
C THR A 316 -9.77 -10.46 -21.58
N LEU A 317 -9.95 -11.77 -21.75
CA LEU A 317 -10.67 -12.65 -20.82
C LEU A 317 -9.72 -13.69 -20.22
N TYR A 318 -9.72 -13.87 -18.90
CA TYR A 318 -8.93 -14.89 -18.21
C TYR A 318 -9.85 -15.93 -17.58
N LEU A 319 -9.62 -17.20 -17.93
CA LEU A 319 -10.43 -18.34 -17.48
C LEU A 319 -9.52 -19.38 -16.83
N TRP A 320 -9.68 -19.57 -15.52
CA TRP A 320 -8.93 -20.57 -14.76
C TRP A 320 -9.77 -21.85 -14.65
N GLU A 321 -9.19 -22.96 -15.09
CA GLU A 321 -9.77 -24.31 -15.06
C GLU A 321 -11.19 -24.49 -15.67
N PRO A 322 -11.58 -23.84 -16.79
CA PRO A 322 -12.95 -23.95 -17.31
C PRO A 322 -13.33 -25.36 -17.81
N ASN A 323 -14.52 -25.82 -17.39
CA ASN A 323 -15.16 -27.08 -17.82
C ASN A 323 -16.45 -26.89 -18.63
N VAL A 324 -16.89 -25.65 -18.84
CA VAL A 324 -18.18 -25.41 -19.49
C VAL A 324 -18.06 -25.66 -21.00
N ARG A 325 -18.51 -26.83 -21.45
CA ARG A 325 -18.38 -27.32 -22.84
C ARG A 325 -18.79 -26.31 -23.91
N SER A 326 -19.91 -25.64 -23.70
CA SER A 326 -20.47 -24.66 -24.63
C SER A 326 -19.65 -23.37 -24.68
N LEU A 327 -19.10 -22.92 -23.55
CA LEU A 327 -18.16 -21.80 -23.48
C LEU A 327 -16.87 -22.14 -24.22
N LEU A 328 -16.25 -23.29 -23.90
CA LEU A 328 -15.02 -23.77 -24.55
C LEU A 328 -15.17 -23.84 -26.08
N THR A 329 -16.28 -24.40 -26.56
CA THR A 329 -16.58 -24.46 -28.00
C THR A 329 -16.69 -23.06 -28.60
N ALA A 330 -17.37 -22.14 -27.91
CA ALA A 330 -17.59 -20.78 -28.39
C ALA A 330 -16.31 -19.94 -28.45
N ILE A 331 -15.29 -20.28 -27.65
CA ILE A 331 -13.96 -19.66 -27.69
C ILE A 331 -12.94 -20.40 -28.57
N GLY A 332 -13.36 -21.45 -29.28
CA GLY A 332 -12.52 -22.15 -30.26
C GLY A 332 -11.85 -23.43 -29.79
N ILE A 333 -12.25 -23.98 -28.64
CA ILE A 333 -11.77 -25.25 -28.09
C ILE A 333 -12.83 -26.34 -28.35
N PRO A 334 -12.63 -27.20 -29.37
CA PRO A 334 -13.68 -28.04 -29.92
C PRO A 334 -13.93 -29.32 -29.13
N SER A 335 -13.08 -29.69 -28.16
CA SER A 335 -13.21 -30.91 -27.34
C SER A 335 -13.36 -30.58 -25.85
N PRO A 336 -14.04 -31.41 -25.05
CA PRO A 336 -13.99 -31.27 -23.59
C PRO A 336 -12.53 -31.39 -23.11
N PRO A 337 -12.20 -30.81 -21.95
CA PRO A 337 -10.91 -31.03 -21.34
C PRO A 337 -10.70 -32.51 -20.98
N ASN A 338 -9.44 -32.91 -20.94
CA ASN A 338 -9.03 -34.12 -20.24
C ASN A 338 -8.86 -33.77 -18.76
N ASP A 339 -9.59 -34.46 -17.90
CA ASP A 339 -9.51 -34.27 -16.45
C ASP A 339 -8.45 -35.20 -15.85
N TYR A 340 -7.58 -34.64 -15.01
CA TYR A 340 -6.53 -35.37 -14.32
C TYR A 340 -6.66 -35.12 -12.82
N ILE A 341 -6.91 -36.20 -12.07
CA ILE A 341 -7.05 -36.19 -10.62
C ILE A 341 -5.73 -36.66 -10.01
N ASN A 342 -5.15 -35.89 -9.10
CA ASN A 342 -3.92 -36.28 -8.41
C ASN A 342 -4.24 -37.34 -7.34
N LEU A 343 -3.93 -38.60 -7.64
CA LEU A 343 -4.14 -39.75 -6.73
C LEU A 343 -2.84 -40.50 -6.36
N ALA A 344 -1.67 -40.07 -6.86
CA ALA A 344 -0.39 -40.76 -6.60
C ALA A 344 0.87 -39.86 -6.60
N VAL A 345 0.85 -38.74 -7.34
CA VAL A 345 1.94 -37.75 -7.40
C VAL A 345 1.28 -36.38 -7.32
N GLU A 346 1.59 -35.62 -6.26
CA GLU A 346 1.03 -34.27 -6.01
C GLU A 346 1.60 -33.21 -6.97
N GLN A 347 2.39 -33.60 -7.97
CA GLN A 347 2.96 -32.72 -8.98
C GLN A 347 2.48 -33.06 -10.38
N ARG A 348 2.17 -32.02 -11.17
CA ARG A 348 1.96 -32.16 -12.61
C ARG A 348 2.84 -31.16 -13.36
N ALA A 349 3.94 -31.65 -13.91
CA ALA A 349 4.86 -30.80 -14.67
C ALA A 349 4.27 -30.34 -16.01
N LEU A 350 4.63 -29.11 -16.40
CA LEU A 350 4.36 -28.50 -17.68
C LEU A 350 5.60 -27.78 -18.23
N THR A 351 5.55 -27.39 -19.50
CA THR A 351 6.58 -26.57 -20.12
C THR A 351 5.96 -25.40 -20.88
N PHE A 352 6.43 -24.19 -20.62
CA PHE A 352 6.04 -22.98 -21.35
C PHE A 352 6.77 -22.87 -22.69
N GLY A 353 6.02 -22.55 -23.75
CA GLY A 353 6.52 -22.35 -25.11
C GLY A 353 7.03 -20.93 -25.32
N THR A 354 8.14 -20.55 -24.68
CA THR A 354 8.68 -19.17 -24.72
C THR A 354 9.13 -18.70 -26.10
N THR A 355 9.35 -19.62 -27.05
CA THR A 355 9.64 -19.29 -28.46
C THR A 355 8.50 -18.56 -29.17
N GLN A 356 7.28 -18.65 -28.64
CA GLN A 356 6.11 -18.01 -29.23
C GLN A 356 6.06 -16.49 -28.99
N GLN A 357 6.90 -15.98 -28.07
CA GLN A 357 6.95 -14.55 -27.69
C GLN A 357 5.57 -13.96 -27.38
N ASP A 358 4.67 -14.74 -26.77
CA ASP A 358 3.40 -14.20 -26.30
C ASP A 358 3.66 -13.26 -25.13
N PRO A 359 3.04 -12.06 -25.09
CA PRO A 359 3.23 -11.14 -23.99
C PRO A 359 2.89 -11.71 -22.61
N LEU A 360 2.00 -12.70 -22.52
CA LEU A 360 1.71 -13.40 -21.26
C LEU A 360 2.96 -14.04 -20.63
N LEU A 361 3.95 -14.43 -21.45
CA LEU A 361 5.14 -15.16 -21.02
C LEU A 361 6.35 -14.23 -20.81
N LYS A 362 6.16 -12.91 -20.73
CA LYS A 362 7.24 -11.92 -20.61
C LYS A 362 8.20 -12.23 -19.46
N TYR A 363 7.65 -12.62 -18.31
CA TYR A 363 8.38 -12.92 -17.07
C TYR A 363 8.47 -14.43 -16.80
N ILE A 364 8.32 -15.26 -17.84
CA ILE A 364 8.51 -16.71 -17.74
C ILE A 364 9.77 -17.02 -18.53
N ASP A 365 10.93 -16.79 -17.90
CA ASP A 365 12.22 -16.79 -18.58
C ASP A 365 13.32 -17.55 -17.82
N ALA A 366 13.12 -17.83 -16.54
CA ALA A 366 13.99 -18.70 -15.77
C ALA A 366 13.72 -20.18 -16.08
N PRO A 367 14.74 -21.07 -16.04
CA PRO A 367 14.54 -22.51 -16.24
C PRO A 367 13.48 -23.14 -15.34
N GLU A 368 13.39 -22.69 -14.08
CA GLU A 368 12.44 -23.10 -13.04
C GLU A 368 10.99 -22.70 -13.38
N GLU A 369 10.80 -21.56 -14.05
CA GLU A 369 9.49 -21.10 -14.51
C GLU A 369 9.10 -21.76 -15.82
N ILE A 370 10.04 -21.87 -16.76
CA ILE A 370 9.81 -22.48 -18.07
C ILE A 370 9.42 -23.95 -17.91
N ASN A 371 10.11 -24.67 -17.03
CA ASN A 371 9.87 -26.08 -16.73
C ASN A 371 9.22 -26.24 -15.36
N TRP A 372 8.02 -25.67 -15.25
CA TRP A 372 7.31 -25.61 -13.99
C TRP A 372 6.68 -26.95 -13.59
N ALA A 373 6.86 -27.33 -12.33
CA ALA A 373 6.29 -28.53 -11.72
C ALA A 373 5.50 -28.18 -10.45
N PRO A 374 4.33 -27.54 -10.59
CA PRO A 374 3.52 -27.12 -9.46
C PRO A 374 3.00 -28.30 -8.65
N PHE A 375 2.85 -28.05 -7.35
CA PHE A 375 2.17 -28.97 -6.45
C PHE A 375 0.68 -28.63 -6.37
N PHE A 376 -0.14 -29.67 -6.41
CA PHE A 376 -1.59 -29.59 -6.29
C PHE A 376 -2.04 -30.64 -5.27
N PRO A 377 -2.94 -30.29 -4.33
CA PRO A 377 -3.52 -31.21 -3.37
C PRO A 377 -4.04 -32.51 -3.99
N LEU A 378 -4.01 -33.59 -3.20
CA LEU A 378 -4.70 -34.82 -3.56
C LEU A 378 -6.19 -34.53 -3.77
N SER A 379 -6.77 -35.15 -4.81
CA SER A 379 -8.15 -34.94 -5.29
C SER A 379 -8.44 -33.68 -6.09
N ASP A 380 -7.51 -32.71 -6.17
CA ASP A 380 -7.68 -31.60 -7.10
C ASP A 380 -7.60 -32.05 -8.56
N VAL A 381 -8.37 -31.37 -9.40
CA VAL A 381 -8.44 -31.60 -10.84
C VAL A 381 -7.57 -30.57 -11.56
N THR A 382 -6.71 -31.05 -12.44
CA THR A 382 -6.06 -30.23 -13.46
C THR A 382 -6.54 -30.67 -14.83
N ARG A 383 -6.59 -29.73 -15.78
CA ARG A 383 -7.20 -29.92 -17.09
C ARG A 383 -6.22 -29.69 -18.21
N GLY A 384 -6.22 -30.61 -19.15
CA GLY A 384 -5.53 -30.40 -20.42
C GLY A 384 -6.52 -30.23 -21.57
N TYR A 385 -6.22 -29.30 -22.47
CA TYR A 385 -7.12 -28.92 -23.55
C TYR A 385 -6.57 -29.29 -24.93
N SER A 386 -7.47 -29.53 -25.88
CA SER A 386 -7.10 -29.52 -27.29
C SER A 386 -6.91 -28.07 -27.74
N SER A 387 -5.90 -27.81 -28.57
CA SER A 387 -5.60 -26.44 -29.01
C SER A 387 -6.71 -25.85 -29.87
N GLY A 388 -7.40 -26.66 -30.68
CA GLY A 388 -8.45 -26.16 -31.57
C GLY A 388 -7.94 -25.06 -32.50
N SER A 389 -8.58 -23.90 -32.47
CA SER A 389 -8.10 -22.68 -33.17
C SER A 389 -7.19 -21.79 -32.31
N CYS A 390 -6.92 -22.17 -31.07
CA CYS A 390 -6.13 -21.41 -30.11
C CYS A 390 -4.64 -21.74 -30.21
N THR A 391 -3.80 -20.83 -29.72
CA THR A 391 -2.35 -21.01 -29.63
C THR A 391 -1.98 -21.61 -28.27
N PRO A 392 -1.36 -22.81 -28.19
CA PRO A 392 -0.88 -23.37 -26.93
C PRO A 392 0.37 -22.64 -26.45
N LEU A 393 0.30 -22.01 -25.27
CA LEU A 393 1.40 -21.27 -24.65
C LEU A 393 2.18 -22.13 -23.64
N ALA A 394 1.55 -23.19 -23.12
CA ALA A 394 2.19 -24.19 -22.28
C ALA A 394 1.60 -25.56 -22.55
N THR A 395 2.41 -26.60 -22.37
CA THR A 395 2.00 -27.99 -22.59
C THR A 395 2.26 -28.79 -21.33
N TRP A 396 1.27 -29.56 -20.86
CA TRP A 396 1.49 -30.53 -19.79
C TRP A 396 2.46 -31.62 -20.25
N SER A 397 3.11 -32.28 -19.29
CA SER A 397 3.90 -33.49 -19.54
C SER A 397 3.14 -34.62 -20.27
N THR A 398 1.81 -34.59 -20.22
CA THR A 398 0.90 -35.48 -20.97
C THR A 398 0.72 -35.13 -22.45
N GLY A 399 1.20 -33.95 -22.88
CA GLY A 399 1.20 -33.49 -24.28
C GLY A 399 0.00 -32.65 -24.69
N ASP A 400 -1.01 -32.50 -23.84
CA ASP A 400 -2.13 -31.58 -24.03
C ASP A 400 -1.82 -30.17 -23.52
N ALA A 401 -2.58 -29.17 -24.00
CA ALA A 401 -2.30 -27.78 -23.68
C ALA A 401 -2.69 -27.46 -22.24
N ALA A 402 -1.76 -26.87 -21.50
CA ALA A 402 -1.94 -26.36 -20.14
C ALA A 402 -2.38 -24.89 -20.13
N VAL A 403 -1.87 -24.10 -21.07
CA VAL A 403 -2.26 -22.71 -21.28
C VAL A 403 -2.56 -22.49 -22.75
N LEU A 404 -3.68 -21.83 -23.06
CA LEU A 404 -4.08 -21.47 -24.41
C LEU A 404 -4.37 -19.97 -24.50
N ARG A 405 -4.00 -19.37 -25.63
CA ARG A 405 -4.52 -18.07 -26.10
C ARG A 405 -5.43 -18.28 -27.29
N CYS A 406 -6.71 -17.97 -27.12
CA CYS A 406 -7.73 -18.01 -28.16
C CYS A 406 -8.01 -16.59 -28.67
N ASN A 407 -7.63 -16.28 -29.92
CA ASN A 407 -7.96 -15.00 -30.53
C ASN A 407 -9.38 -15.04 -31.10
N ILE A 408 -10.24 -14.11 -30.68
CA ILE A 408 -11.63 -14.01 -31.12
C ILE A 408 -11.90 -12.57 -31.51
N GLY A 409 -12.21 -12.33 -32.78
CA GLY A 409 -12.40 -10.97 -33.29
C GLY A 409 -11.17 -10.10 -33.04
N LYS A 410 -11.36 -9.02 -32.26
CA LYS A 410 -10.30 -8.07 -31.91
C LYS A 410 -9.60 -8.38 -30.57
N GLY A 411 -10.16 -9.26 -29.74
CA GLY A 411 -9.67 -9.56 -28.41
C GLY A 411 -9.10 -10.96 -28.29
N ARG A 412 -8.95 -11.41 -27.04
CA ARG A 412 -8.40 -12.73 -26.72
C ARG A 412 -8.97 -13.32 -25.42
N ALA A 413 -9.01 -14.64 -25.36
CA ALA A 413 -9.24 -15.39 -24.12
C ALA A 413 -7.99 -16.21 -23.78
N TYR A 414 -7.51 -16.10 -22.55
CA TYR A 414 -6.51 -16.97 -21.96
C TYR A 414 -7.21 -18.05 -21.13
N VAL A 415 -6.84 -19.30 -21.35
CA VAL A 415 -7.40 -20.47 -20.67
C VAL A 415 -6.27 -21.21 -19.96
N PHE A 416 -6.43 -21.42 -18.66
CA PHE A 416 -5.46 -22.09 -17.80
C PHE A 416 -6.00 -23.46 -17.34
N GLY A 417 -5.13 -24.45 -17.28
CA GLY A 417 -5.44 -25.84 -16.93
C GLY A 417 -5.49 -26.14 -15.43
N TRP A 418 -5.53 -25.13 -14.59
CA TRP A 418 -5.50 -25.29 -13.14
C TRP A 418 -6.31 -24.19 -12.44
N ARG A 419 -6.72 -24.47 -11.20
CA ARG A 419 -7.36 -23.49 -10.31
C ARG A 419 -6.32 -22.58 -9.67
N LEU A 420 -6.73 -21.37 -9.31
CA LEU A 420 -5.89 -20.45 -8.54
C LEU A 420 -5.76 -20.87 -7.06
N ARG A 421 -6.85 -21.34 -6.45
CA ARG A 421 -6.90 -21.73 -5.03
C ARG A 421 -5.74 -22.62 -4.55
N PRO A 422 -5.38 -23.70 -5.26
CA PRO A 422 -4.26 -24.57 -4.84
C PRO A 422 -2.89 -23.91 -4.87
N LEU A 423 -2.73 -22.81 -5.61
CA LEU A 423 -1.44 -22.16 -5.86
C LEU A 423 -1.28 -20.82 -5.15
N LEU A 424 -2.37 -20.17 -4.77
CA LEU A 424 -2.36 -18.90 -4.03
C LEU A 424 -2.86 -19.14 -2.61
N GLU A 425 -4.14 -19.48 -2.48
CA GLU A 425 -4.84 -19.51 -1.20
C GLU A 425 -4.35 -20.61 -0.24
N LEU A 426 -4.21 -21.85 -0.72
CA LEU A 426 -3.74 -22.94 0.14
C LEU A 426 -2.30 -22.73 0.66
N PRO A 427 -1.32 -22.37 -0.20
CA PRO A 427 0.03 -22.00 0.24
C PRO A 427 0.06 -20.85 1.25
N GLU A 428 -0.67 -19.76 0.99
CA GLU A 428 -0.73 -18.59 1.87
C GLU A 428 -1.34 -18.90 3.25
N LEU A 429 -2.14 -19.96 3.35
CA LEU A 429 -2.67 -20.47 4.61
C LEU A 429 -1.84 -21.60 5.22
N GLN A 430 -0.78 -22.07 4.53
CA GLN A 430 -0.04 -23.30 4.82
C GLN A 430 -0.94 -24.54 4.96
N LEU A 431 -2.04 -24.58 4.19
CA LEU A 431 -2.98 -25.68 4.17
C LEU A 431 -2.68 -26.60 2.98
N GLY A 432 -1.72 -27.51 3.12
CA GLY A 432 -1.36 -28.47 2.08
C GLY A 432 -0.69 -29.73 2.63
N ASN A 433 -0.81 -30.86 1.91
CA ASN A 433 0.07 -32.01 2.13
C ASN A 433 1.44 -31.63 1.61
N ASP A 434 2.31 -31.13 2.49
CA ASP A 434 3.59 -30.60 2.08
C ASP A 434 4.60 -31.73 1.78
N THR A 435 4.53 -32.28 0.57
CA THR A 435 5.59 -33.13 0.02
C THR A 435 6.62 -32.34 -0.80
N GLY A 436 6.53 -31.00 -0.79
CA GLY A 436 7.43 -30.08 -1.49
C GLY A 436 8.80 -29.90 -0.83
N PRO A 437 9.72 -29.14 -1.46
CA PRO A 437 10.87 -28.61 -0.73
C PRO A 437 10.36 -27.77 0.44
N GLN A 438 10.93 -27.99 1.63
CA GLN A 438 10.48 -27.40 2.88
C GLN A 438 11.47 -26.38 3.43
N GLY A 439 10.99 -25.18 3.74
CA GLY A 439 11.74 -24.07 4.32
C GLY A 439 12.11 -22.89 3.41
N VAL A 440 13.42 -22.68 3.27
CA VAL A 440 14.02 -21.45 2.73
C VAL A 440 15.23 -21.84 1.87
N ASN A 441 15.83 -20.89 1.18
CA ASN A 441 17.01 -21.12 0.31
C ASN A 441 16.70 -21.90 -0.98
N ALA A 442 15.43 -21.97 -1.38
CA ALA A 442 15.00 -22.61 -2.63
C ALA A 442 14.12 -21.66 -3.48
N ILE A 443 14.17 -21.85 -4.79
CA ILE A 443 13.29 -21.18 -5.75
C ILE A 443 11.98 -21.98 -5.81
N VAL A 444 10.87 -21.33 -5.47
CA VAL A 444 9.52 -21.89 -5.60
C VAL A 444 8.61 -20.85 -6.26
N PRO A 445 8.31 -20.98 -7.56
CA PRO A 445 7.68 -19.91 -8.33
C PRO A 445 6.15 -20.04 -8.44
N ASP A 446 5.51 -21.00 -7.76
CA ASP A 446 4.15 -21.43 -8.10
C ASP A 446 3.10 -20.31 -8.03
N ALA A 447 3.01 -19.65 -6.88
CA ALA A 447 2.07 -18.55 -6.65
C ALA A 447 2.42 -17.35 -7.56
N ASP A 448 3.73 -17.11 -7.72
CA ASP A 448 4.26 -15.98 -8.49
C ASP A 448 4.03 -16.11 -9.99
N ILE A 449 4.05 -17.32 -10.56
CA ILE A 449 3.75 -17.55 -11.99
C ILE A 449 2.36 -17.01 -12.37
N CYS A 450 1.36 -17.20 -11.51
CA CYS A 450 0.00 -16.71 -11.77
C CYS A 450 -0.02 -15.16 -11.78
N ARG A 451 0.65 -14.54 -10.81
CA ARG A 451 0.80 -13.07 -10.69
C ARG A 451 1.55 -12.49 -11.89
N LEU A 452 2.68 -13.08 -12.25
CA LEU A 452 3.57 -12.64 -13.32
C LEU A 452 2.91 -12.73 -14.69
N MET A 453 2.17 -13.79 -14.98
CA MET A 453 1.40 -13.89 -16.23
C MET A 453 0.31 -12.81 -16.31
N MET A 454 -0.41 -12.57 -15.21
CA MET A 454 -1.43 -11.53 -15.17
C MET A 454 -0.82 -10.14 -15.39
N ARG A 455 0.27 -9.83 -14.68
CA ARG A 455 1.05 -8.60 -14.82
C ARG A 455 1.54 -8.41 -16.25
N ALA A 456 2.17 -9.44 -16.83
CA ALA A 456 2.73 -9.39 -18.18
C ALA A 456 1.68 -9.08 -19.25
N SER A 457 0.54 -9.76 -19.20
CA SER A 457 -0.58 -9.48 -20.12
C SER A 457 -1.16 -8.08 -19.90
N TYR A 458 -1.31 -7.65 -18.65
CA TYR A 458 -1.81 -6.32 -18.32
C TYR A 458 -0.90 -5.21 -18.88
N GLU A 459 0.40 -5.25 -18.59
CA GLU A 459 1.37 -4.28 -19.10
C GLU A 459 1.41 -4.20 -20.63
N ALA A 460 1.27 -5.34 -21.30
CA ALA A 460 1.36 -5.42 -22.74
C ALA A 460 0.16 -4.77 -23.47
N TYR A 461 -1.01 -4.79 -22.84
CA TYR A 461 -2.27 -4.47 -23.52
C TYR A 461 -3.06 -3.32 -22.88
N ALA A 462 -2.73 -2.90 -21.67
CA ALA A 462 -3.38 -1.77 -21.01
C ALA A 462 -2.99 -0.47 -21.73
N ALA A 463 -3.96 0.41 -21.95
CA ALA A 463 -3.68 1.72 -22.57
C ALA A 463 -2.88 2.63 -21.63
N ASN A 464 -3.09 2.48 -20.32
CA ASN A 464 -2.36 3.13 -19.25
C ASN A 464 -2.13 2.10 -18.14
N PRO A 465 -1.08 1.26 -18.22
CA PRO A 465 -0.80 0.29 -17.17
C PRO A 465 -0.37 1.00 -15.88
N GLN A 466 -0.93 0.56 -14.75
CA GLN A 466 -0.48 0.94 -13.41
C GLN A 466 -0.08 -0.34 -12.65
N GLU A 467 1.11 -0.34 -12.08
CA GLU A 467 1.65 -1.40 -11.22
C GLU A 467 2.25 -0.80 -9.94
N ARG A 468 2.60 -1.65 -8.97
CA ARG A 468 3.41 -1.23 -7.82
C ARG A 468 4.80 -0.81 -8.26
N GLN A 469 5.36 0.15 -7.54
CA GLN A 469 6.80 0.29 -7.40
C GLN A 469 7.33 -0.85 -6.53
N TRP A 470 8.42 -1.46 -6.98
CA TRP A 470 8.91 -2.73 -6.45
C TRP A 470 9.84 -2.56 -5.24
N ALA A 471 10.59 -1.47 -5.19
CA ALA A 471 11.46 -1.15 -4.07
C ALA A 471 11.61 0.37 -3.85
N PRO A 472 11.94 0.80 -2.61
CA PRO A 472 12.13 2.21 -2.29
C PRO A 472 13.14 2.89 -3.21
N GLY A 473 13.01 4.20 -3.43
CA GLY A 473 13.96 4.96 -4.25
C GLY A 473 13.94 4.63 -5.75
N GLY A 474 13.04 3.76 -6.20
CA GLY A 474 12.96 3.32 -7.60
C GLY A 474 13.92 2.20 -7.97
N HIS A 475 14.50 1.51 -6.98
CA HIS A 475 15.31 0.32 -7.20
C HIS A 475 14.49 -0.81 -7.85
N HIS A 476 15.17 -1.73 -8.54
CA HIS A 476 14.53 -2.81 -9.29
C HIS A 476 13.85 -3.86 -8.40
N ALA A 477 14.47 -4.19 -7.27
CA ALA A 477 13.95 -5.11 -6.26
C ALA A 477 14.55 -4.77 -4.87
N ALA A 478 14.15 -5.50 -3.83
CA ALA A 478 14.58 -5.25 -2.46
C ALA A 478 15.23 -6.49 -1.84
N LEU A 479 16.32 -6.29 -1.09
CA LEU A 479 16.87 -7.24 -0.13
C LEU A 479 16.63 -6.71 1.27
N ILE A 480 15.73 -7.37 2.00
CA ILE A 480 15.34 -7.00 3.36
C ILE A 480 16.12 -7.90 4.32
N ILE A 481 16.92 -7.29 5.20
CA ILE A 481 17.77 -8.04 6.14
C ILE A 481 17.13 -8.00 7.53
N THR A 482 16.94 -9.18 8.11
CA THR A 482 16.34 -9.38 9.43
C THR A 482 17.22 -10.26 10.30
N HIS A 483 17.22 -10.00 11.61
CA HIS A 483 17.97 -10.76 12.60
C HIS A 483 17.08 -11.30 13.70
N ASP A 484 17.10 -12.61 13.91
CA ASP A 484 16.38 -13.24 15.00
C ASP A 484 17.29 -13.30 16.23
N VAL A 485 16.92 -12.55 17.27
CA VAL A 485 17.65 -12.41 18.52
C VAL A 485 16.98 -13.29 19.58
N ASP A 486 17.30 -14.58 19.49
CA ASP A 486 16.64 -15.72 20.15
C ASP A 486 17.56 -16.50 21.12
N ALA A 487 18.78 -16.02 21.35
CA ALA A 487 19.83 -16.64 22.14
C ALA A 487 20.57 -15.58 22.99
N THR A 488 21.11 -15.99 24.15
CA THR A 488 21.85 -15.05 25.03
C THR A 488 23.08 -14.52 24.29
N VAL A 489 23.70 -15.37 23.49
CA VAL A 489 24.82 -14.99 22.61
C VAL A 489 24.37 -14.07 21.48
N SER A 490 23.16 -14.22 20.94
CA SER A 490 22.68 -13.35 19.87
C SER A 490 22.39 -11.95 20.39
N TYR A 491 21.82 -11.81 21.59
CA TYR A 491 21.69 -10.52 22.30
C TYR A 491 23.05 -9.82 22.47
N GLN A 492 24.03 -10.54 23.03
CA GLN A 492 25.37 -9.99 23.28
C GLN A 492 26.11 -9.53 22.01
N ASN A 493 25.74 -10.09 20.86
CA ASN A 493 26.35 -9.77 19.57
C ASN A 493 25.65 -8.62 18.83
N VAL A 494 24.48 -8.15 19.30
CA VAL A 494 23.74 -7.05 18.66
C VAL A 494 24.61 -5.79 18.49
N PRO A 495 25.35 -5.28 19.50
CA PRO A 495 26.19 -4.11 19.30
C PRO A 495 27.25 -4.28 18.21
N ALA A 496 27.87 -5.47 18.12
CA ALA A 496 28.84 -5.75 17.08
C ALA A 496 28.21 -5.81 15.68
N GLY A 497 27.01 -6.38 15.56
CA GLY A 497 26.24 -6.40 14.31
C GLY A 497 25.87 -4.98 13.84
N VAL A 498 25.35 -4.16 14.76
CA VAL A 498 25.02 -2.75 14.52
C VAL A 498 26.24 -1.96 14.03
N ASP A 499 27.40 -2.10 14.68
CA ASP A 499 28.63 -1.42 14.27
C ASP A 499 29.10 -1.87 12.89
N PHE A 500 29.03 -3.17 12.63
CA PHE A 500 29.40 -3.76 11.35
C PHE A 500 28.50 -3.25 10.21
N GLU A 501 27.18 -3.30 10.37
CA GLU A 501 26.24 -2.85 9.33
C GLU A 501 26.32 -1.35 9.09
N ASN A 502 26.47 -0.53 10.13
CA ASN A 502 26.76 0.90 9.99
C ASN A 502 28.04 1.14 9.18
N SER A 503 29.09 0.33 9.39
CA SER A 503 30.34 0.44 8.61
C SER A 503 30.16 0.06 7.14
N MET A 504 29.16 -0.77 6.84
CA MET A 504 28.77 -1.17 5.48
C MET A 504 27.75 -0.21 4.85
N GLY A 505 27.16 0.71 5.63
CA GLY A 505 26.28 1.78 5.15
C GLY A 505 24.81 1.40 4.98
N PHE A 506 24.34 0.34 5.64
CA PHE A 506 22.93 -0.04 5.65
C PHE A 506 22.44 -0.33 7.07
N LYS A 507 21.12 -0.52 7.23
CA LYS A 507 20.49 -0.89 8.50
C LYS A 507 19.48 -1.98 8.28
N SER A 508 19.39 -2.91 9.22
CA SER A 508 18.49 -4.06 9.21
C SER A 508 17.43 -3.98 10.32
N THR A 509 16.56 -4.99 10.36
CA THR A 509 15.62 -5.22 11.45
C THR A 509 16.16 -6.26 12.43
N TYR A 510 16.19 -5.96 13.73
CA TYR A 510 16.44 -6.92 14.81
C TYR A 510 15.11 -7.30 15.48
N LEU A 511 14.78 -8.58 15.52
CA LEU A 511 13.58 -9.12 16.16
C LEU A 511 13.95 -9.85 17.45
N PHE A 512 13.38 -9.42 18.58
CA PHE A 512 13.82 -9.86 19.91
C PHE A 512 12.84 -10.82 20.59
N THR A 513 13.36 -11.92 21.11
CA THR A 513 12.64 -12.79 22.06
C THR A 513 12.64 -12.12 23.43
N THR A 514 11.46 -11.93 24.03
CA THR A 514 11.28 -11.02 25.19
C THR A 514 11.12 -11.72 26.56
N SER A 515 11.41 -13.01 26.67
CA SER A 515 11.34 -13.72 27.95
C SER A 515 12.42 -13.22 28.93
N PRO A 516 12.05 -12.67 30.10
CA PRO A 516 13.00 -12.23 31.11
C PRO A 516 13.37 -13.36 32.09
N TYR A 517 12.77 -14.54 31.95
CA TYR A 517 13.00 -15.70 32.82
C TYR A 517 13.60 -16.86 32.05
N ASN A 518 14.37 -17.69 32.77
CA ASN A 518 14.67 -19.03 32.31
C ASN A 518 13.37 -19.84 32.36
N ASN A 519 12.91 -20.26 31.19
CA ASN A 519 11.64 -20.98 31.02
C ASN A 519 11.82 -22.51 31.05
N GLY A 520 13.02 -23.01 31.37
CA GLY A 520 13.39 -24.43 31.36
C GLY A 520 14.01 -24.92 30.04
N TRP A 521 13.87 -24.15 28.95
CA TRP A 521 14.44 -24.43 27.63
C TRP A 521 15.49 -23.39 27.24
N ILE A 522 15.10 -22.13 27.34
CA ILE A 522 15.90 -20.95 26.99
C ILE A 522 16.12 -20.11 28.26
N ASP A 523 17.33 -19.56 28.41
CA ASP A 523 17.67 -18.63 29.49
C ASP A 523 16.93 -17.29 29.34
N GLY A 524 16.77 -16.55 30.44
CA GLY A 524 16.15 -15.22 30.39
C GLY A 524 17.06 -14.22 29.69
N MET A 525 16.66 -13.74 28.51
CA MET A 525 17.47 -12.83 27.67
C MET A 525 17.05 -11.38 27.78
N TYR A 526 15.77 -11.14 28.05
CA TYR A 526 15.19 -9.82 28.28
C TYR A 526 15.55 -9.28 29.69
N SER A 527 16.84 -9.33 30.00
CA SER A 527 17.49 -8.90 31.23
C SER A 527 17.96 -7.45 31.10
N ALA A 528 18.43 -6.83 32.19
CA ALA A 528 18.96 -5.46 32.14
C ALA A 528 20.08 -5.27 31.09
N ALA A 529 20.97 -6.26 30.94
CA ALA A 529 22.00 -6.22 29.89
C ALA A 529 21.39 -6.33 28.49
N GLY A 530 20.42 -7.21 28.29
CA GLY A 530 19.70 -7.31 27.02
C GLY A 530 18.95 -6.02 26.65
N HIS A 531 18.48 -5.25 27.64
CA HIS A 531 17.91 -3.92 27.39
C HIS A 531 18.97 -2.91 26.92
N GLU A 532 20.19 -2.98 27.44
CA GLU A 532 21.30 -2.15 26.96
C GLU A 532 21.64 -2.48 25.50
N ASP A 533 21.61 -3.77 25.12
CA ASP A 533 21.84 -4.23 23.75
C ASP A 533 20.74 -3.75 22.79
N ILE A 534 19.45 -3.86 23.17
CA ILE A 534 18.33 -3.32 22.39
C ILE A 534 18.44 -1.80 22.25
N GLN A 535 18.71 -1.11 23.37
CA GLN A 535 18.87 0.35 23.38
C GLN A 535 20.03 0.78 22.48
N TYR A 536 21.11 0.00 22.41
CA TYR A 536 22.23 0.27 21.50
C TYR A 536 21.79 0.26 20.05
N ALA A 537 21.09 -0.79 19.59
CA ALA A 537 20.56 -0.83 18.23
C ALA A 537 19.60 0.34 17.94
N LEU A 538 18.73 0.65 18.90
CA LEU A 538 17.74 1.73 18.76
C LEU A 538 18.39 3.11 18.61
N VAL A 539 19.37 3.49 19.45
CA VAL A 539 20.01 4.81 19.35
C VAL A 539 20.89 4.97 18.10
N HIS A 540 21.31 3.85 17.50
CA HIS A 540 21.95 3.83 16.18
C HIS A 540 20.95 3.77 15.02
N GLY A 541 19.65 3.76 15.33
CA GLY A 541 18.54 3.90 14.39
C GLY A 541 18.25 2.65 13.57
N PHE A 542 18.48 1.47 14.13
CA PHE A 542 18.03 0.19 13.58
C PHE A 542 16.56 -0.05 13.90
N ASP A 543 15.91 -0.88 13.08
CA ASP A 543 14.52 -1.28 13.29
C ASP A 543 14.45 -2.40 14.34
N ILE A 544 13.55 -2.28 15.32
CA ILE A 544 13.42 -3.19 16.46
C ILE A 544 11.99 -3.74 16.46
N GLN A 545 11.84 -5.06 16.40
CA GLN A 545 10.54 -5.74 16.30
C GLN A 545 10.47 -6.98 17.20
N SER A 546 9.32 -7.67 17.23
CA SER A 546 9.07 -8.79 18.16
C SER A 546 9.39 -10.15 17.54
N HIS A 547 10.07 -11.01 18.29
CA HIS A 547 10.31 -12.41 17.93
C HIS A 547 9.78 -13.38 19.01
N SER A 548 8.46 -13.51 19.12
CA SER A 548 7.80 -14.24 20.22
C SER A 548 8.15 -13.74 21.63
N PHE A 549 7.45 -14.28 22.63
CA PHE A 549 7.82 -14.08 24.02
C PHE A 549 8.88 -15.10 24.44
N GLY A 550 8.60 -16.40 24.24
CA GLY A 550 9.44 -17.47 24.77
C GLY A 550 10.15 -18.34 23.73
N HIS A 551 9.92 -18.10 22.43
CA HIS A 551 10.52 -18.85 21.33
C HIS A 551 10.35 -20.38 21.51
N PHE A 552 9.10 -20.84 21.63
CA PHE A 552 8.78 -22.23 21.95
C PHE A 552 8.55 -23.08 20.69
N PRO A 553 9.16 -24.27 20.59
CA PRO A 553 9.01 -25.14 19.41
C PRO A 553 7.64 -25.83 19.33
N ASP A 554 6.83 -25.77 20.38
CA ASP A 554 5.46 -26.32 20.39
C ASP A 554 4.39 -25.24 20.26
N PHE A 555 4.75 -24.02 19.85
CA PHE A 555 3.84 -22.88 19.72
C PHE A 555 2.69 -23.13 18.75
N GLN A 556 2.84 -23.97 17.72
CA GLN A 556 1.75 -24.44 16.86
C GLN A 556 0.56 -25.05 17.61
N THR A 557 0.77 -25.55 18.83
CA THR A 557 -0.30 -26.14 19.66
C THR A 557 -0.97 -25.15 20.60
N ALA A 558 -0.53 -23.88 20.60
CA ALA A 558 -1.00 -22.87 21.54
C ALA A 558 -2.52 -22.61 21.39
N LEU A 559 -3.21 -22.56 22.53
CA LEU A 559 -4.56 -22.03 22.59
C LEU A 559 -4.55 -20.53 22.29
N PHE A 560 -5.68 -19.99 21.83
CA PHE A 560 -5.80 -18.55 21.60
C PHE A 560 -5.46 -17.73 22.86
N SER A 561 -6.01 -18.12 24.01
CA SER A 561 -5.76 -17.50 25.32
C SER A 561 -5.93 -18.53 26.45
N LEU A 562 -5.27 -18.29 27.58
CA LEU A 562 -5.37 -19.05 28.83
C LEU A 562 -6.75 -18.95 29.50
N THR A 563 -7.46 -17.84 29.29
CA THR A 563 -8.80 -17.64 29.83
C THR A 563 -9.71 -16.98 28.79
N ASN A 564 -11.02 -16.99 29.04
CA ASN A 564 -11.98 -16.30 28.19
C ASN A 564 -12.86 -15.38 29.07
N PRO A 565 -12.74 -14.05 28.96
CA PRO A 565 -11.91 -13.28 28.01
C PRO A 565 -10.40 -13.36 28.32
N PRO A 566 -9.51 -12.99 27.38
CA PRO A 566 -8.06 -13.05 27.59
C PRO A 566 -7.56 -12.26 28.80
N SER A 567 -6.56 -12.80 29.50
CA SER A 567 -6.07 -12.27 30.78
C SER A 567 -4.55 -12.18 30.91
N GLU A 568 -3.81 -12.53 29.86
CA GLU A 568 -2.35 -12.55 29.83
C GLU A 568 -1.79 -11.15 30.03
N THR A 569 -0.66 -11.07 30.73
CA THR A 569 0.07 -9.87 31.10
C THR A 569 1.54 -10.22 31.30
N ALA A 570 2.45 -9.25 31.16
CA ALA A 570 3.85 -9.49 31.52
C ALA A 570 4.03 -10.01 32.96
N SER A 571 3.13 -9.63 33.88
CA SER A 571 3.19 -10.06 35.28
C SER A 571 2.66 -11.46 35.57
N ASN A 572 1.83 -12.04 34.68
CA ASN A 572 1.17 -13.32 34.93
C ASN A 572 1.36 -14.35 33.79
N TYR A 573 1.96 -13.95 32.67
CA TYR A 573 2.27 -14.83 31.55
C TYR A 573 3.69 -15.37 31.72
N ALA A 574 3.78 -16.50 32.41
CA ALA A 574 5.04 -17.21 32.66
C ALA A 574 4.97 -18.64 32.14
N PRO A 575 4.89 -18.83 30.80
CA PRO A 575 4.94 -20.15 30.21
C PRO A 575 6.24 -20.86 30.55
N MET A 576 6.16 -22.14 30.89
CA MET A 576 7.31 -22.95 31.29
C MET A 576 7.39 -24.20 30.42
N PHE A 577 8.57 -24.41 29.82
CA PHE A 577 8.88 -25.61 29.08
C PHE A 577 9.08 -26.77 30.05
N THR A 578 8.27 -27.82 29.92
CA THR A 578 8.38 -29.02 30.75
C THR A 578 8.95 -30.18 29.93
N LEU A 579 10.11 -30.69 30.35
CA LEU A 579 10.71 -31.88 29.77
C LEU A 579 9.88 -33.11 30.15
N ILE A 580 9.07 -33.62 29.21
CA ILE A 580 8.51 -34.96 29.31
C ILE A 580 9.56 -35.93 28.71
N THR A 581 10.02 -36.91 29.48
CA THR A 581 11.17 -37.79 29.19
C THR A 581 11.40 -38.14 27.70
N THR A 582 12.67 -38.10 27.26
CA THR A 582 13.26 -38.61 25.98
C THR A 582 12.64 -38.20 24.63
N THR A 583 11.45 -37.57 24.58
CA THR A 583 10.86 -37.02 23.35
C THR A 583 10.91 -35.49 23.39
N PRO A 584 11.84 -34.84 22.66
CA PRO A 584 12.29 -33.47 22.94
C PRO A 584 11.45 -32.35 22.31
N PHE A 585 10.14 -32.52 22.09
CA PHE A 585 9.30 -31.54 21.37
C PHE A 585 7.91 -31.28 21.98
N CYS A 586 7.76 -31.49 23.30
CA CYS A 586 6.55 -31.14 24.07
C CYS A 586 6.89 -31.15 25.59
N CYS A 587 6.29 -30.38 26.51
CA CYS A 587 5.16 -29.44 26.39
C CYS A 587 5.43 -28.13 27.17
N THR A 588 5.09 -26.99 26.58
CA THR A 588 5.04 -25.69 27.24
C THR A 588 3.72 -25.55 27.99
N THR A 589 3.80 -25.40 29.31
CA THR A 589 2.62 -25.17 30.17
C THR A 589 2.38 -23.68 30.30
N GLY A 590 1.13 -23.23 30.10
CA GLY A 590 0.74 -21.83 30.28
C GLY A 590 1.05 -20.92 29.09
N MET A 591 1.34 -21.49 27.92
CA MET A 591 1.51 -20.75 26.66
C MET A 591 0.16 -20.46 26.00
N SER A 592 0.06 -19.32 25.31
CA SER A 592 -1.08 -18.97 24.46
C SER A 592 -0.67 -18.02 23.33
N VAL A 593 -1.47 -17.95 22.27
CA VAL A 593 -1.25 -17.03 21.15
C VAL A 593 -1.23 -15.57 21.62
N VAL A 594 -2.26 -15.12 22.33
CA VAL A 594 -2.33 -13.73 22.83
C VAL A 594 -1.22 -13.44 23.84
N GLY A 595 -0.76 -14.45 24.58
CA GLY A 595 0.39 -14.37 25.47
C GLY A 595 1.70 -14.12 24.72
N GLU A 596 2.07 -15.01 23.79
CA GLU A 596 3.31 -14.88 23.00
C GLU A 596 3.36 -13.55 22.25
N LEU A 597 2.25 -13.17 21.62
CA LEU A 597 2.16 -11.97 20.80
C LEU A 597 2.10 -10.69 21.65
N GLY A 598 1.12 -10.63 22.54
CA GLY A 598 0.73 -9.39 23.24
C GLY A 598 1.64 -9.06 24.41
N VAL A 599 2.25 -10.05 25.07
CA VAL A 599 3.21 -9.77 26.14
C VAL A 599 4.52 -9.28 25.55
N SER A 600 5.00 -9.93 24.49
CA SER A 600 6.24 -9.53 23.81
C SER A 600 6.14 -8.09 23.28
N LYS A 601 5.07 -7.80 22.53
CA LYS A 601 4.78 -6.44 22.05
C LYS A 601 4.80 -5.42 23.18
N TRP A 602 4.06 -5.71 24.26
CA TRP A 602 3.90 -4.77 25.36
C TRP A 602 5.22 -4.47 26.07
N LEU A 603 6.07 -5.48 26.30
CA LEU A 603 7.38 -5.29 26.94
C LEU A 603 8.24 -4.33 26.11
N LEU A 604 8.39 -4.61 24.81
CA LEU A 604 9.18 -3.78 23.92
C LEU A 604 8.62 -2.35 23.79
N GLU A 605 7.30 -2.20 23.59
CA GLU A 605 6.68 -0.87 23.49
C GLU A 605 6.80 -0.08 24.79
N ASN A 606 6.59 -0.72 25.94
CA ASN A 606 6.62 -0.08 27.25
C ASN A 606 8.05 0.35 27.64
N ASP A 607 9.04 -0.52 27.43
CA ASP A 607 10.38 -0.31 27.94
C ASP A 607 11.21 0.62 27.06
N PHE A 608 10.94 0.64 25.74
CA PHE A 608 11.71 1.42 24.76
C PHE A 608 10.92 2.57 24.11
N ASN A 609 9.61 2.66 24.35
CA ASN A 609 8.74 3.72 23.80
C ASN A 609 8.82 3.82 22.26
N ILE A 610 8.76 2.66 21.60
CA ILE A 610 8.76 2.52 20.14
C ILE A 610 7.54 1.73 19.68
N PRO A 611 7.04 1.93 18.46
CA PRO A 611 5.97 1.11 17.93
C PRO A 611 6.51 -0.26 17.50
N ILE A 612 5.89 -1.33 17.99
CA ILE A 612 6.20 -2.69 17.55
C ILE A 612 5.09 -3.14 16.62
N THR A 613 5.37 -3.25 15.33
CA THR A 613 4.33 -3.49 14.31
C THR A 613 4.49 -4.81 13.59
N THR A 614 5.64 -5.46 13.76
CA THR A 614 6.01 -6.70 13.08
C THR A 614 6.25 -7.79 14.10
N PHE A 615 5.77 -8.98 13.77
CA PHE A 615 6.03 -10.19 14.51
C PHE A 615 6.76 -11.22 13.65
N ARG A 616 7.61 -12.04 14.28
CA ARG A 616 8.06 -13.33 13.75
C ARG A 616 7.89 -14.39 14.83
N ALA A 617 7.22 -15.48 14.51
CA ALA A 617 7.06 -16.61 15.41
C ALA A 617 8.41 -17.31 15.61
N GLY A 618 8.73 -17.63 16.86
CA GLY A 618 9.84 -18.53 17.15
C GLY A 618 9.65 -19.88 16.48
N TYR A 619 10.74 -20.44 15.94
CA TYR A 619 10.72 -21.64 15.09
C TYR A 619 9.76 -21.56 13.89
N THR A 620 9.27 -20.36 13.53
CA THR A 620 8.25 -20.15 12.50
C THR A 620 6.96 -20.96 12.72
N GLU A 621 6.65 -21.23 13.99
CA GLU A 621 5.50 -22.06 14.39
C GLU A 621 4.19 -21.26 14.34
N ILE A 622 3.20 -21.73 13.57
CA ILE A 622 1.95 -21.01 13.30
C ILE A 622 0.75 -21.76 13.88
N PRO A 623 0.18 -21.33 15.02
CA PRO A 623 -1.00 -21.96 15.61
C PRO A 623 -2.32 -21.61 14.87
N PRO A 624 -3.40 -22.40 15.04
CA PRO A 624 -4.66 -22.20 14.31
C PRO A 624 -5.34 -20.83 14.48
N LYS A 625 -5.06 -20.10 15.57
CA LYS A 625 -5.61 -18.76 15.85
C LYS A 625 -4.55 -17.67 15.76
N PHE A 626 -3.45 -17.92 15.05
CA PHE A 626 -2.30 -17.01 14.95
C PHE A 626 -2.65 -15.65 14.34
N LEU A 627 -3.20 -15.63 13.12
CA LEU A 627 -3.59 -14.38 12.45
C LEU A 627 -4.64 -13.58 13.24
N GLN A 628 -5.59 -14.28 13.88
CA GLN A 628 -6.53 -13.67 14.82
C GLN A 628 -5.79 -13.02 15.99
N GLY A 629 -4.80 -13.70 16.54
CA GLY A 629 -3.94 -13.18 17.60
C GLY A 629 -3.14 -11.96 17.18
N LEU A 630 -2.51 -11.99 16.00
CA LEU A 630 -1.72 -10.88 15.46
C LEU A 630 -2.59 -9.63 15.32
N SER A 631 -3.77 -9.80 14.72
CA SER A 631 -4.74 -8.72 14.60
C SER A 631 -5.25 -8.22 15.95
N ALA A 632 -5.62 -9.13 16.87
CA ALA A 632 -6.14 -8.77 18.19
C ALA A 632 -5.11 -8.08 19.09
N THR A 633 -3.82 -8.32 18.86
CA THR A 633 -2.71 -7.71 19.60
C THR A 633 -2.12 -6.49 18.89
N GLY A 634 -2.65 -6.14 17.71
CA GLY A 634 -2.29 -4.91 17.00
C GLY A 634 -0.96 -4.99 16.25
N TYR A 635 -0.51 -6.18 15.85
CA TYR A 635 0.49 -6.31 14.81
C TYR A 635 -0.10 -5.95 13.45
N GLN A 636 0.74 -5.42 12.57
CA GLN A 636 0.39 -5.02 11.20
C GLN A 636 1.10 -5.89 10.17
N ARG A 637 2.18 -6.57 10.58
CA ARG A 637 3.09 -7.30 9.70
C ARG A 637 3.49 -8.62 10.36
N ASP A 638 3.65 -9.63 9.53
CA ASP A 638 4.20 -10.92 9.91
C ASP A 638 5.34 -11.32 8.96
N LEU A 639 6.26 -12.13 9.49
CA LEU A 639 7.46 -12.66 8.84
C LEU A 639 7.63 -14.14 9.15
N SER A 640 6.54 -14.80 9.55
CA SER A 640 6.59 -16.17 10.07
C SER A 640 6.43 -17.21 8.97
N TYR A 641 5.93 -16.82 7.79
CA TYR A 641 5.70 -17.74 6.70
C TYR A 641 6.95 -17.87 5.82
N LEU A 642 7.25 -19.11 5.43
CA LEU A 642 8.41 -19.43 4.61
C LEU A 642 8.03 -19.37 3.14
N ASN A 643 8.92 -18.85 2.31
CA ASN A 643 8.67 -18.59 0.89
C ASN A 643 8.30 -19.85 0.09
N ASP A 644 8.81 -21.03 0.46
CA ASP A 644 8.42 -22.27 -0.21
C ASP A 644 7.10 -22.86 0.28
N LEU A 645 6.62 -22.45 1.47
CA LEU A 645 5.30 -22.79 1.99
C LEU A 645 4.22 -21.87 1.42
N THR A 646 4.50 -20.56 1.35
CA THR A 646 3.65 -19.59 0.63
C THR A 646 3.78 -19.73 -0.89
N ARG A 647 4.82 -20.43 -1.33
CA ARG A 647 5.15 -20.74 -2.73
C ARG A 647 5.28 -19.49 -3.61
N GLY A 648 5.73 -18.38 -3.02
CA GLY A 648 5.88 -17.10 -3.70
C GLY A 648 6.41 -16.00 -2.79
N ALA A 649 7.15 -15.07 -3.38
CA ALA A 649 7.97 -14.08 -2.70
C ALA A 649 7.28 -12.72 -2.50
N PHE A 650 6.15 -12.48 -3.16
CA PHE A 650 5.43 -11.22 -3.04
C PHE A 650 4.68 -11.11 -1.70
N PRO A 651 4.74 -9.94 -1.02
CA PRO A 651 3.96 -9.72 0.19
C PRO A 651 2.45 -9.75 -0.08
N PHE A 652 1.70 -10.41 0.79
CA PHE A 652 0.25 -10.61 0.63
C PHE A 652 -0.54 -10.23 1.88
N VAL A 653 -1.85 -10.00 1.71
CA VAL A 653 -2.76 -9.74 2.81
C VAL A 653 -3.21 -11.07 3.40
N THR A 654 -3.04 -11.24 4.71
CA THR A 654 -3.40 -12.50 5.37
C THR A 654 -4.90 -12.65 5.59
N PHE A 655 -5.38 -13.90 5.58
CA PHE A 655 -6.78 -14.24 5.76
C PHE A 655 -6.93 -15.63 6.38
N ASN A 656 -8.15 -15.99 6.78
CA ASN A 656 -8.53 -17.32 7.23
C ASN A 656 -9.82 -17.75 6.53
N LEU A 657 -9.94 -19.06 6.34
CA LEU A 657 -11.14 -19.72 5.83
C LEU A 657 -11.82 -20.52 6.94
N ASP A 658 -13.14 -20.40 7.04
CA ASP A 658 -13.99 -21.29 7.83
C ASP A 658 -14.82 -22.17 6.89
N THR A 659 -14.24 -23.33 6.58
CA THR A 659 -14.85 -24.37 5.72
C THR A 659 -15.95 -25.16 6.44
N SER A 660 -16.23 -24.88 7.72
CA SER A 660 -17.38 -25.47 8.43
C SER A 660 -18.71 -24.78 8.09
N THR A 661 -18.65 -23.65 7.38
CA THR A 661 -19.80 -22.88 6.91
C THR A 661 -20.01 -23.08 5.41
N THR A 662 -21.26 -22.95 4.95
CA THR A 662 -21.60 -23.02 3.51
C THR A 662 -22.47 -21.82 3.13
N PRO A 663 -21.99 -20.89 2.30
CA PRO A 663 -20.65 -20.88 1.69
C PRO A 663 -19.54 -20.67 2.72
N THR A 664 -18.31 -21.05 2.37
CA THR A 664 -17.12 -20.83 3.19
C THR A 664 -17.01 -19.37 3.62
N THR A 665 -16.82 -19.12 4.92
CA THR A 665 -16.68 -17.77 5.47
C THR A 665 -15.22 -17.37 5.45
N VAL A 666 -14.94 -16.17 4.97
CA VAL A 666 -13.57 -15.65 4.85
C VAL A 666 -13.39 -14.50 5.83
N THR A 667 -12.36 -14.61 6.65
CA THR A 667 -11.97 -13.59 7.62
C THR A 667 -10.63 -13.03 7.23
N THR A 668 -10.60 -11.81 6.71
CA THR A 668 -9.34 -11.11 6.46
C THR A 668 -8.81 -10.45 7.71
N TYR A 669 -7.49 -10.39 7.79
CA TYR A 669 -6.77 -9.61 8.77
C TYR A 669 -5.96 -8.56 8.02
N ARG A 670 -5.95 -7.32 8.50
CA ARG A 670 -5.06 -6.30 7.92
C ARG A 670 -3.66 -6.46 8.51
N VAL A 671 -3.12 -7.66 8.33
CA VAL A 671 -1.75 -8.05 8.61
C VAL A 671 -1.15 -8.46 7.27
N MET A 672 -0.05 -7.81 6.90
CA MET A 672 0.71 -8.14 5.70
C MET A 672 1.74 -9.21 6.04
N GLU A 673 1.77 -10.29 5.28
CA GLU A 673 2.85 -11.27 5.36
C GLU A 673 3.98 -10.88 4.40
N TYR A 674 5.22 -11.02 4.87
CA TYR A 674 6.43 -10.83 4.07
C TYR A 674 7.24 -12.15 4.05
N PRO A 675 7.02 -13.02 3.04
CA PRO A 675 7.55 -14.38 3.07
C PRO A 675 9.08 -14.45 3.17
N MET A 676 9.58 -15.30 4.07
CA MET A 676 11.01 -15.49 4.29
C MET A 676 11.64 -16.29 3.16
N SER A 677 12.56 -15.69 2.40
CA SER A 677 13.12 -16.30 1.19
C SER A 677 14.39 -17.13 1.46
N ILE A 678 15.29 -16.57 2.27
CA ILE A 678 16.61 -17.16 2.56
C ILE A 678 16.95 -17.01 4.04
N SER A 679 17.65 -17.99 4.61
CA SER A 679 18.00 -18.01 6.02
C SER A 679 19.27 -18.83 6.28
N ASP A 680 20.01 -18.46 7.33
CA ASP A 680 21.13 -19.25 7.86
C ASP A 680 20.72 -20.45 8.73
N ASP A 681 19.42 -20.59 9.00
CA ASP A 681 18.84 -21.69 9.80
C ASP A 681 18.74 -23.00 9.01
N ALA A 682 18.49 -22.91 7.70
CA ALA A 682 18.38 -24.08 6.83
C ALA A 682 19.63 -24.26 5.96
N SER A 683 20.00 -25.52 5.76
CA SER A 683 21.07 -25.86 4.82
C SER A 683 20.63 -25.64 3.38
N PRO A 684 21.33 -24.80 2.59
CA PRO A 684 20.90 -24.47 1.24
C PRO A 684 21.23 -25.56 0.21
N ALA A 685 21.99 -26.59 0.59
CA ALA A 685 22.31 -27.71 -0.28
C ALA A 685 22.65 -28.99 0.52
N ALA A 686 22.34 -30.14 -0.06
CA ALA A 686 22.65 -31.44 0.53
C ALA A 686 24.14 -31.56 0.91
N GLY A 687 24.40 -31.94 2.17
CA GLY A 687 25.76 -32.12 2.69
C GLY A 687 26.39 -30.88 3.33
N LEU A 688 25.72 -29.73 3.34
CA LEU A 688 26.14 -28.57 4.14
C LEU A 688 25.51 -28.65 5.55
N THR A 689 26.29 -28.33 6.58
CA THR A 689 25.83 -28.30 7.99
C THR A 689 26.17 -26.94 8.60
N GLY A 690 25.23 -26.01 8.53
CA GLY A 690 25.35 -24.68 9.15
C GLY A 690 26.28 -23.70 8.43
N LEU A 691 26.03 -22.42 8.66
CA LEU A 691 26.87 -21.31 8.20
C LEU A 691 28.07 -21.14 9.15
N THR A 692 29.27 -21.29 8.60
CA THR A 692 30.57 -21.14 9.26
C THR A 692 31.53 -20.42 8.33
N ALA A 693 32.68 -19.93 8.81
CA ALA A 693 33.69 -19.28 7.97
C ALA A 693 34.16 -20.14 6.77
N THR A 694 34.03 -21.48 6.83
CA THR A 694 34.38 -22.38 5.73
C THR A 694 33.24 -22.70 4.76
N THR A 695 32.01 -22.35 5.11
CA THR A 695 30.80 -22.60 4.31
C THR A 695 30.17 -21.33 3.75
N VAL A 696 30.70 -20.13 4.08
CA VAL A 696 30.20 -18.83 3.61
C VAL A 696 29.96 -18.80 2.10
N SER A 697 30.95 -19.18 1.29
CA SER A 697 30.81 -19.10 -0.17
C SER A 697 29.67 -19.99 -0.69
N GLN A 698 29.49 -21.19 -0.14
CA GLN A 698 28.42 -22.09 -0.55
C GLN A 698 27.03 -21.55 -0.18
N TYR A 699 26.90 -20.86 0.96
CA TYR A 699 25.66 -20.18 1.33
C TYR A 699 25.39 -18.99 0.40
N VAL A 700 26.39 -18.14 0.16
CA VAL A 700 26.24 -17.00 -0.76
C VAL A 700 25.90 -17.47 -2.17
N ASP A 701 26.57 -18.49 -2.70
CA ASP A 701 26.29 -19.04 -4.03
C ASP A 701 24.84 -19.53 -4.17
N ALA A 702 24.27 -20.12 -3.11
CA ALA A 702 22.89 -20.58 -3.11
C ALA A 702 21.90 -19.42 -2.95
N TRP A 703 22.15 -18.50 -2.02
CA TRP A 703 21.32 -17.33 -1.80
C TRP A 703 21.29 -16.39 -3.01
N MET A 704 22.41 -16.23 -3.70
CA MET A 704 22.48 -15.43 -4.93
C MET A 704 21.61 -15.99 -6.06
N LYS A 705 21.32 -17.30 -6.08
CA LYS A 705 20.36 -17.86 -7.05
C LYS A 705 18.94 -17.40 -6.74
N VAL A 706 18.54 -17.44 -5.47
CA VAL A 706 17.21 -16.97 -5.03
C VAL A 706 17.09 -15.46 -5.21
N ILE A 707 18.10 -14.68 -4.80
CA ILE A 707 18.14 -13.23 -4.97
C ILE A 707 18.03 -12.86 -6.45
N LYS A 708 18.78 -13.53 -7.33
CA LYS A 708 18.72 -13.24 -8.77
C LYS A 708 17.36 -13.61 -9.35
N PHE A 709 16.82 -14.77 -8.98
CA PHE A 709 15.49 -15.20 -9.42
C PHE A 709 14.41 -14.18 -9.02
N ASN A 710 14.40 -13.73 -7.76
CA ASN A 710 13.47 -12.71 -7.29
C ASN A 710 13.72 -11.35 -7.97
N TYR A 711 14.99 -10.96 -8.15
CA TYR A 711 15.38 -9.73 -8.82
C TYR A 711 14.84 -9.67 -10.25
N ASP A 712 15.03 -10.74 -11.05
CA ASP A 712 14.57 -10.81 -12.44
C ASP A 712 13.03 -10.64 -12.54
N ASN A 713 12.31 -10.97 -11.47
CA ASN A 713 10.86 -10.88 -11.36
C ASN A 713 10.33 -9.63 -10.63
N ASN A 714 11.20 -8.71 -10.21
CA ASN A 714 10.87 -7.58 -9.33
C ASN A 714 10.30 -7.97 -7.95
N ALA A 715 10.54 -9.20 -7.50
CA ALA A 715 10.11 -9.66 -6.18
C ALA A 715 11.13 -9.25 -5.10
N PRO A 716 10.68 -8.96 -3.87
CA PRO A 716 11.59 -8.77 -2.75
C PRO A 716 12.24 -10.10 -2.34
N THR A 717 13.35 -10.01 -1.61
CA THR A 717 13.99 -11.14 -0.92
C THR A 717 14.13 -10.78 0.55
N VAL A 718 13.58 -11.62 1.43
CA VAL A 718 13.74 -11.49 2.89
C VAL A 718 14.82 -12.46 3.36
N LEU A 719 15.88 -11.92 3.96
CA LEU A 719 16.98 -12.66 4.57
C LEU A 719 16.83 -12.67 6.10
N LEU A 720 16.87 -13.86 6.69
CA LEU A 720 16.99 -14.07 8.12
C LEU A 720 18.42 -14.49 8.49
N LEU A 721 19.01 -13.83 9.48
CA LEU A 721 20.29 -14.22 10.08
C LEU A 721 20.23 -14.31 11.61
N HIS A 722 20.80 -15.34 12.19
CA HIS A 722 20.96 -15.42 13.64
C HIS A 722 22.30 -14.77 14.06
N PRO A 723 22.32 -13.78 14.97
CA PRO A 723 23.55 -13.15 15.47
C PRO A 723 24.37 -14.04 16.42
N VAL A 724 24.41 -15.35 16.22
CA VAL A 724 25.09 -16.31 17.12
C VAL A 724 26.60 -16.42 16.87
N ASP A 725 27.07 -16.06 15.66
CA ASP A 725 28.49 -16.02 15.28
C ASP A 725 28.78 -14.82 14.37
N THR A 726 29.39 -13.78 14.94
CA THR A 726 29.73 -12.56 14.19
C THR A 726 30.77 -12.80 13.09
N THR A 727 31.63 -13.82 13.19
CA THR A 727 32.67 -14.05 12.18
C THR A 727 32.05 -14.51 10.86
N ALA A 728 31.29 -15.61 10.87
CA ALA A 728 30.68 -16.13 9.66
C ALA A 728 29.58 -15.21 9.13
N ARG A 729 28.77 -14.58 9.99
CA ARG A 729 27.67 -13.71 9.55
C ARG A 729 28.18 -12.39 8.96
N PHE A 730 29.26 -11.81 9.48
CA PHE A 730 29.83 -10.62 8.83
C PHE A 730 30.46 -10.97 7.48
N GLN A 731 31.14 -12.12 7.40
CA GLN A 731 31.70 -12.60 6.13
C GLN A 731 30.61 -12.89 5.09
N VAL A 732 29.49 -13.51 5.49
CA VAL A 732 28.39 -13.80 4.55
C VAL A 732 27.79 -12.52 4.01
N ILE A 733 27.54 -11.52 4.86
CA ILE A 733 27.02 -10.22 4.42
C ILE A 733 28.02 -9.52 3.50
N GLN A 734 29.31 -9.46 3.86
CA GLN A 734 30.33 -8.82 3.03
C GLN A 734 30.42 -9.46 1.64
N GLN A 735 30.49 -10.79 1.58
CA GLN A 735 30.58 -11.53 0.33
C GLN A 735 29.29 -11.37 -0.49
N LEU A 736 28.12 -11.46 0.14
CA LEU A 736 26.83 -11.29 -0.51
C LEU A 736 26.69 -9.91 -1.16
N LEU A 737 26.98 -8.84 -0.41
CA LEU A 737 26.90 -7.47 -0.93
C LEU A 737 27.94 -7.20 -2.03
N ALA A 738 29.13 -7.77 -1.91
CA ALA A 738 30.14 -7.70 -2.97
C ALA A 738 29.66 -8.42 -4.25
N ASP A 739 29.04 -9.58 -4.14
CA ASP A 739 28.54 -10.34 -5.30
C ASP A 739 27.33 -9.67 -5.96
N ILE A 740 26.43 -9.07 -5.18
CA ILE A 740 25.36 -8.19 -5.67
C ILE A 740 25.94 -7.04 -6.50
N GLN A 741 26.94 -6.34 -5.97
CA GLN A 741 27.61 -5.23 -6.65
C GLN A 741 28.35 -5.70 -7.91
N ASN A 742 29.07 -6.81 -7.84
CA ASN A 742 29.83 -7.37 -8.96
C ASN A 742 28.94 -7.82 -10.11
N GLN A 743 27.74 -8.32 -9.80
CA GLN A 743 26.73 -8.67 -10.80
C GLN A 743 25.93 -7.45 -11.30
N GLY A 744 26.09 -6.29 -10.68
CA GLY A 744 25.42 -5.05 -11.07
C GLY A 744 23.91 -5.07 -10.79
N LEU A 745 23.47 -5.81 -9.76
CA LEU A 745 22.05 -5.86 -9.39
C LEU A 745 21.65 -4.57 -8.67
N ASP A 746 20.58 -3.94 -9.15
CA ASP A 746 20.01 -2.73 -8.55
C ASP A 746 19.02 -3.07 -7.43
N LEU A 747 19.54 -3.37 -6.24
CA LEU A 747 18.75 -3.72 -5.06
C LEU A 747 18.70 -2.57 -4.05
N TRP A 748 17.51 -2.29 -3.55
CA TRP A 748 17.36 -1.59 -2.28
C TRP A 748 17.72 -2.55 -1.14
N ILE A 749 18.60 -2.15 -0.23
CA ILE A 749 19.00 -2.98 0.91
C ILE A 749 18.62 -2.24 2.20
N GLY A 750 17.86 -2.87 3.08
CA GLY A 750 17.47 -2.23 4.33
C GLY A 750 16.56 -3.04 5.24
N ASP A 751 15.92 -2.33 6.17
CA ASP A 751 15.06 -2.86 7.22
C ASP A 751 13.62 -3.11 6.74
N LEU A 752 12.92 -4.03 7.39
CA LEU A 752 11.55 -4.37 7.03
C LEU A 752 10.61 -3.18 7.19
N THR A 753 10.67 -2.44 8.29
CA THR A 753 9.69 -1.38 8.57
C THR A 753 9.70 -0.30 7.49
N THR A 754 10.87 0.05 6.97
CA THR A 754 11.03 0.99 5.86
C THR A 754 10.46 0.41 4.56
N PHE A 755 10.80 -0.83 4.21
CA PHE A 755 10.25 -1.49 3.02
C PHE A 755 8.74 -1.61 3.10
N ALA A 756 8.22 -2.04 4.24
CA ALA A 756 6.81 -2.29 4.43
C ALA A 756 5.99 -1.01 4.37
N LYS A 757 6.45 0.09 4.99
CA LYS A 757 5.83 1.41 4.84
C LYS A 757 5.80 1.87 3.37
N PHE A 758 6.86 1.59 2.61
CA PHE A 758 6.90 1.88 1.18
C PHE A 758 5.89 1.01 0.40
N TRP A 759 5.88 -0.29 0.64
CA TRP A 759 5.03 -1.25 -0.06
C TRP A 759 3.54 -0.98 0.23
N GLU A 760 3.20 -0.85 1.51
CA GLU A 760 1.84 -0.59 2.00
C GLU A 760 1.38 0.85 1.70
N GLY A 761 2.30 1.81 1.62
CA GLY A 761 1.99 3.20 1.27
C GLY A 761 1.46 3.37 -0.15
N GLN A 762 1.74 2.39 -1.02
CA GLN A 762 1.14 2.28 -2.35
C GLN A 762 -0.26 1.67 -2.33
N GLY A 763 -0.76 1.33 -1.14
CA GLY A 763 -2.10 0.84 -0.90
C GLY A 763 -2.37 -0.57 -1.40
N VAL A 764 -3.62 -0.99 -1.32
CA VAL A 764 -4.15 -2.11 -2.08
C VAL A 764 -5.28 -1.59 -2.95
N THR A 765 -5.48 -2.23 -4.09
CA THR A 765 -6.58 -1.90 -4.99
C THR A 765 -7.90 -2.38 -4.39
N ASN A 766 -9.02 -1.89 -4.93
CA ASN A 766 -10.36 -1.92 -4.35
C ASN A 766 -10.99 -3.32 -4.37
N ALA A 767 -10.28 -4.31 -3.84
CA ALA A 767 -10.75 -5.66 -3.66
C ALA A 767 -11.80 -5.70 -2.53
N ARG A 768 -12.77 -6.61 -2.64
CA ARG A 768 -13.87 -6.85 -1.70
C ARG A 768 -13.34 -7.31 -0.34
N TRP A 769 -12.75 -6.38 0.38
CA TRP A 769 -12.22 -6.62 1.71
C TRP A 769 -12.84 -5.63 2.70
N PRO A 770 -13.42 -6.13 3.79
CA PRO A 770 -14.07 -5.31 4.82
C PRO A 770 -13.13 -4.32 5.51
#